data_AF-A0A6A4WH51-F1
#
_entry.id   AF-A0A6A4WH51-F1
#
_cell.length_a   1.000
_cell.length_b   1.000
_cell.length_c   1.000
_cell.angle_alpha   90.00
_cell.angle_beta   90.00
_cell.angle_gamma   90.00
#
_symmetry.space_group_name_H-M   'P 1'
#
loop_
_entity.id
_entity.type
_entity.pdbx_description
1 polymer ?
#
loop_
_entity_poly.entity_id
_entity_poly.type
_entity_poly.pdbx_seq_one_letter_code
_entity_poly.pdbx_strand_id
1 'polypeptide(L)'
;MEAGGSGGTLEHGTRGPRGGRSRRAKNRRYRYNRRIRSRLTLVGWNAEGLRTKLPEFGRWLSEHKVDAVAVQEAQLAGGTISVPGYQLAAVSRRARGRRDGGPVKGGDVVILVRNGINFALLTQSPVLPVDDTTEWCAVRIFTRSPQSSSQPSSQPHLDFFNIYRPPIRTGEDDNRMDRFDPNAFPTSDCTLIVGDFNAHHPSWDASCSDPDEVGRNIYEWSQAADWRVLNTGAPTRAGYGEGSRLTAPDVALAHRTLAGRCTWNIGTDLGSDHLPQVVTATTTGHLPRRVRKPKWAFNKANWTAFKAECEQEMARIPAGDLSVEALAVRVTAVIAEASRNWVPRGARSDPKPWAADPDLVDAISERREARAELQRAPSEETRARWKAAKTRAAEQESTARRKAFQDFASNELNRTTSIGKVSKILKKMEGAVQSACPGQAINGDRGQLAVEDRAKAEAFISSYANGSVLAPTLFTLWSADLIEDLGRVPRTSVFAYADDTATLSAGASMPEAKARAQQAADTLAGWARRWKMKIAGQKTQALVLSQWSKDATDFKLKVDGAEVKGSPHLKLLGITLDRLLHFGEHCASVRRKTKPRIAHLRSMTNRSWGLQEQQLRTVANGYIRGALEYAASAWLPATPPGHVEQLDRELRSVARVVTGCTRSTPVAPLMAEAGLPAAQVRRGTLATRMLCLARSLPEDDPLRVIADQDPPRRLKSTTGWRRLGREALRACHLEDVPVEERLQVMLPPWSDPGTIRISPNMSGAASRDAPAAIRRQTAENYLATFPEAATWIWSDGSAEGGTTNGGGGALLILRNGEAREIRVAAGRLCSSTRAELCAIKAALEEVSNLSGAEAEGPVVLCTDSQAALSMLAGGAGSQTTPMGAAIWALLLSISARGQEVMLQWVPAHCGIPGNEKADELAREAAGLQQEAPADVRTITGAVARTAAEAWRKSWPDSFFRRIWGDRMPSPVSGVSRSEAVDVHQLRAGHWGMARQYLHRIGRLPTNSCPGCPEKDCPAARCIVCKEEADTPEHVLLRCPSLAGLRLRLLGNIHVDPAQLRDGDVVAALARGFRRHLEPLADGRP
;
A
#
# COMPACT_ATOMS: atom_id res chain seq x y z
N MET A 1 35.76 10.70 -63.13
CA MET A 1 36.14 12.05 -63.59
C MET A 1 36.83 12.73 -62.42
N GLU A 2 38.10 12.39 -62.18
CA GLU A 2 39.29 13.14 -62.65
C GLU A 2 39.40 14.51 -61.96
N ALA A 3 40.51 14.97 -61.38
CA ALA A 3 41.88 14.48 -61.20
C ALA A 3 42.47 15.31 -60.01
N GLY A 4 43.49 14.82 -59.28
CA GLY A 4 44.87 15.33 -59.32
C GLY A 4 45.02 16.75 -58.74
N GLY A 5 45.79 17.04 -57.69
CA GLY A 5 47.15 16.59 -57.37
C GLY A 5 48.07 17.82 -57.31
N SER A 6 49.07 17.79 -56.42
CA SER A 6 50.18 18.75 -56.20
C SER A 6 49.82 20.06 -55.46
N GLY A 7 50.55 20.53 -54.42
CA GLY A 7 51.90 20.22 -53.95
C GLY A 7 52.87 21.30 -54.42
N GLY A 8 53.12 22.31 -53.57
CA GLY A 8 53.98 23.45 -53.88
C GLY A 8 54.37 24.27 -52.65
N THR A 9 55.37 23.75 -51.94
CA THR A 9 56.26 24.36 -50.92
C THR A 9 57.09 25.53 -51.49
N LEU A 10 57.19 26.69 -50.82
CA LEU A 10 58.33 27.26 -50.03
C LEU A 10 58.51 28.70 -50.59
N GLU A 11 58.79 29.80 -49.86
CA GLU A 11 59.78 30.03 -48.83
C GLU A 11 59.65 31.47 -48.23
N HIS A 12 60.23 31.65 -47.03
CA HIS A 12 60.77 32.88 -46.38
C HIS A 12 60.10 34.26 -46.60
N GLY A 13 59.71 35.07 -45.61
CA GLY A 13 59.98 35.15 -44.17
C GLY A 13 60.28 36.62 -43.80
N THR A 14 59.43 37.28 -43.00
CA THR A 14 59.78 38.48 -42.19
C THR A 14 58.77 38.69 -41.05
N ARG A 15 59.26 39.21 -39.90
CA ARG A 15 58.61 39.25 -38.58
C ARG A 15 57.66 40.45 -38.35
N GLY A 16 56.53 40.17 -37.67
CA GLY A 16 55.77 41.06 -36.74
C GLY A 16 54.60 41.88 -37.32
N PRO A 17 53.53 42.26 -36.57
CA PRO A 17 53.27 42.12 -35.13
C PRO A 17 51.96 41.38 -34.77
N ARG A 18 51.82 41.07 -33.48
CA ARG A 18 50.68 40.38 -32.82
C ARG A 18 49.34 41.10 -33.07
N GLY A 19 48.57 40.64 -34.06
CA GLY A 19 47.22 41.11 -34.37
C GLY A 19 46.12 40.28 -33.70
N GLY A 20 45.08 40.96 -33.21
CA GLY A 20 44.06 40.45 -32.30
C GLY A 20 43.24 39.24 -32.79
N ARG A 21 42.86 38.37 -31.84
CA ARG A 21 41.94 37.26 -32.07
C ARG A 21 40.63 37.77 -32.70
N SER A 22 40.33 37.30 -33.92
CA SER A 22 39.20 37.75 -34.74
C SER A 22 37.84 37.65 -34.03
N ARG A 23 36.97 38.63 -34.30
CA ARG A 23 35.58 38.73 -33.80
C ARG A 23 34.77 37.44 -34.05
N ARG A 24 35.04 36.70 -35.13
CA ARG A 24 34.40 35.41 -35.46
C ARG A 24 34.77 34.28 -34.49
N ALA A 25 36.03 34.18 -34.05
CA ALA A 25 36.47 33.19 -33.06
C ALA A 25 35.90 33.50 -31.66
N LYS A 26 35.85 34.79 -31.28
CA LYS A 26 35.16 35.24 -30.06
C LYS A 26 33.66 34.92 -30.10
N ASN A 27 32.98 35.13 -31.23
CA ASN A 27 31.55 34.80 -31.38
C ASN A 27 31.25 33.29 -31.39
N ARG A 28 32.12 32.45 -31.96
CA ARG A 28 31.98 30.97 -31.87
C ARG A 28 32.20 30.47 -30.45
N ARG A 29 33.25 30.95 -29.76
CA ARG A 29 33.54 30.60 -28.36
C ARG A 29 32.46 31.12 -27.41
N TYR A 30 31.93 32.31 -27.65
CA TYR A 30 30.78 32.87 -26.93
C TYR A 30 29.51 32.03 -27.13
N ARG A 31 29.18 31.63 -28.36
CA ARG A 31 28.03 30.76 -28.66
C ARG A 31 28.19 29.34 -28.07
N TYR A 32 29.40 28.78 -28.07
CA TYR A 32 29.72 27.49 -27.45
C TYR A 32 29.63 27.57 -25.91
N ASN A 33 30.24 28.59 -25.29
CA ASN A 33 30.16 28.84 -23.85
C ASN A 33 28.73 29.13 -23.38
N ARG A 34 27.90 29.78 -24.21
CA ARG A 34 26.47 30.00 -23.92
C ARG A 34 25.65 28.71 -24.02
N ARG A 35 26.08 27.74 -24.85
CA ARG A 35 25.46 26.41 -24.89
C ARG A 35 25.79 25.61 -23.63
N ILE A 36 27.01 25.70 -23.08
CA ILE A 36 27.51 24.92 -21.92
C ILE A 36 27.11 25.50 -20.55
N ARG A 37 26.44 26.65 -20.49
CA ARG A 37 26.01 27.27 -19.23
C ARG A 37 24.54 27.00 -18.95
N SER A 38 24.20 26.78 -17.70
CA SER A 38 22.83 26.64 -17.22
C SER A 38 22.41 27.84 -16.40
N ARG A 39 21.14 28.19 -16.53
CA ARG A 39 20.49 29.23 -15.74
C ARG A 39 19.62 28.52 -14.70
N LEU A 40 20.00 28.61 -13.42
CA LEU A 40 19.24 28.10 -12.29
C LEU A 40 18.36 29.20 -11.72
N THR A 41 17.08 28.91 -11.50
CA THR A 41 16.17 29.77 -10.73
C THR A 41 16.06 29.25 -9.31
N LEU A 42 16.54 30.03 -8.35
CA LEU A 42 16.66 29.68 -6.93
C LEU A 42 15.83 30.67 -6.12
N VAL A 43 15.12 30.19 -5.10
CA VAL A 43 14.20 31.02 -4.32
C VAL A 43 14.50 30.91 -2.83
N GLY A 44 14.53 32.04 -2.12
CA GLY A 44 14.49 32.10 -0.65
C GLY A 44 13.14 32.68 -0.20
N TRP A 45 12.47 32.08 0.78
CA TRP A 45 11.18 32.57 1.25
C TRP A 45 10.86 32.15 2.68
N ASN A 46 10.70 33.12 3.59
CA ASN A 46 10.10 32.86 4.89
C ASN A 46 8.59 32.65 4.69
N ALA A 47 8.11 31.44 4.99
CA ALA A 47 6.74 31.07 4.70
C ALA A 47 5.77 31.41 5.83
N GLU A 48 6.23 31.74 7.04
CA GLU A 48 5.38 31.91 8.24
C GLU A 48 4.35 30.76 8.36
N GLY A 49 4.85 29.51 8.27
CA GLY A 49 4.03 28.31 8.16
C GLY A 49 3.68 27.94 6.73
N LEU A 50 4.35 26.89 6.23
CA LEU A 50 4.25 26.45 4.83
C LEU A 50 2.97 25.68 4.52
N ARG A 51 2.43 24.91 5.48
CA ARG A 51 1.35 23.92 5.23
C ARG A 51 0.08 24.52 4.63
N THR A 52 -0.31 25.71 5.09
CA THR A 52 -1.49 26.43 4.61
C THR A 52 -1.25 27.13 3.28
N LYS A 53 -0.01 27.15 2.78
CA LYS A 53 0.39 27.86 1.55
C LYS A 53 0.88 26.91 0.45
N LEU A 54 1.04 25.61 0.74
CA LEU A 54 1.54 24.58 -0.18
C LEU A 54 0.86 24.57 -1.57
N PRO A 55 -0.47 24.76 -1.70
CA PRO A 55 -1.13 24.65 -3.00
C PRO A 55 -0.79 25.80 -3.94
N GLU A 56 -0.91 27.04 -3.45
CA GLU A 56 -0.51 28.24 -4.18
C GLU A 56 0.99 28.25 -4.43
N PHE A 57 1.80 27.94 -3.41
CA PHE A 57 3.25 27.83 -3.52
C PHE A 57 3.66 26.83 -4.60
N GLY A 58 3.07 25.63 -4.61
CA GLY A 58 3.37 24.61 -5.61
C GLY A 58 3.03 25.03 -7.05
N ARG A 59 1.92 25.75 -7.24
CA ARG A 59 1.55 26.35 -8.54
C ARG A 59 2.55 27.42 -8.95
N TRP A 60 2.86 28.34 -8.04
CA TRP A 60 3.81 29.43 -8.27
C TRP A 60 5.19 28.91 -8.67
N LEU A 61 5.70 27.91 -7.96
CA LEU A 61 6.96 27.23 -8.26
C LEU A 61 6.97 26.63 -9.68
N SER A 62 5.84 26.09 -10.14
CA SER A 62 5.71 25.52 -11.48
C SER A 62 5.69 26.60 -12.56
N GLU A 63 4.91 27.67 -12.37
CA GLU A 63 4.78 28.81 -13.29
C GLU A 63 6.13 29.54 -13.49
N HIS A 64 6.85 29.78 -12.39
CA HIS A 64 8.15 30.46 -12.40
C HIS A 64 9.32 29.52 -12.74
N LYS A 65 9.03 28.23 -12.95
CA LYS A 65 10.00 27.19 -13.29
C LYS A 65 11.19 27.14 -12.32
N VAL A 66 10.93 27.26 -11.03
CA VAL A 66 11.95 27.24 -9.98
C VAL A 66 12.70 25.89 -9.97
N ASP A 67 14.02 25.92 -9.75
CA ASP A 67 14.88 24.74 -9.75
C ASP A 67 15.18 24.25 -8.33
N ALA A 68 15.40 25.17 -7.39
CA ALA A 68 15.42 24.87 -5.96
C ALA A 68 14.86 26.03 -5.13
N VAL A 69 14.26 25.73 -3.99
CA VAL A 69 13.72 26.73 -3.07
C VAL A 69 14.10 26.41 -1.63
N ALA A 70 14.58 27.43 -0.94
CA ALA A 70 14.88 27.50 0.47
C ALA A 70 13.70 28.17 1.19
N VAL A 71 13.02 27.43 2.04
CA VAL A 71 11.90 27.92 2.85
C VAL A 71 12.36 28.09 4.29
N GLN A 72 12.17 29.28 4.86
CA GLN A 72 12.35 29.57 6.28
C GLN A 72 11.00 29.52 7.00
N GLU A 73 11.01 29.27 8.32
CA GLU A 73 9.79 29.13 9.14
C GLU A 73 8.71 28.24 8.50
N ALA A 74 9.08 27.04 8.05
CA ALA A 74 8.12 26.12 7.48
C ALA A 74 7.08 25.62 8.50
N GLN A 75 7.41 25.65 9.81
CA GLN A 75 6.57 25.28 10.96
C GLN A 75 5.90 23.90 10.76
N LEU A 76 6.71 22.87 10.54
CA LEU A 76 6.24 21.51 10.30
C LEU A 76 5.97 20.80 11.63
N ALA A 77 4.69 20.52 11.91
CA ALA A 77 4.27 19.71 13.06
C ALA A 77 4.62 18.20 12.94
N GLY A 78 5.88 17.85 12.65
CA GLY A 78 6.39 16.47 12.57
C GLY A 78 6.02 15.67 11.30
N GLY A 79 5.11 16.15 10.46
CA GLY A 79 4.72 15.47 9.22
C GLY A 79 5.60 15.81 8.01
N THR A 80 5.72 14.88 7.05
CA THR A 80 6.35 15.13 5.73
C THR A 80 5.54 16.13 4.89
N ILE A 81 6.25 16.93 4.08
CA ILE A 81 5.65 17.80 3.07
C ILE A 81 5.85 17.20 1.67
N SER A 82 4.90 17.45 0.78
CA SER A 82 4.96 16.98 -0.61
C SER A 82 4.48 18.09 -1.53
N VAL A 83 5.36 18.58 -2.39
CA VAL A 83 5.04 19.55 -3.43
C VAL A 83 5.13 18.85 -4.80
N PRO A 84 4.03 18.76 -5.58
CA PRO A 84 4.06 18.12 -6.90
C PRO A 84 5.16 18.71 -7.78
N GLY A 85 6.00 17.85 -8.37
CA GLY A 85 7.11 18.28 -9.21
C GLY A 85 8.42 18.58 -8.46
N TYR A 86 8.44 18.49 -7.14
CA TYR A 86 9.62 18.74 -6.30
C TYR A 86 9.90 17.59 -5.33
N GLN A 87 11.16 17.51 -4.90
CA GLN A 87 11.72 16.54 -3.98
C GLN A 87 12.09 17.26 -2.68
N LEU A 88 11.79 16.68 -1.52
CA LEU A 88 12.19 17.21 -0.22
C LEU A 88 13.66 16.91 0.02
N ALA A 89 14.53 17.85 -0.35
CA ALA A 89 15.97 17.60 -0.42
C ALA A 89 16.63 17.68 0.95
N ALA A 90 16.29 18.69 1.76
CA ALA A 90 16.80 18.86 3.11
C ALA A 90 15.73 19.44 4.04
N VAL A 91 15.73 19.01 5.30
CA VAL A 91 14.90 19.58 6.37
C VAL A 91 15.72 19.60 7.64
N SER A 92 15.84 20.77 8.26
CA SER A 92 16.29 20.89 9.65
C SER A 92 15.07 21.17 10.52
N ARG A 93 14.90 20.37 11.58
CA ARG A 93 13.82 20.57 12.54
C ARG A 93 14.42 20.97 13.87
N ARG A 94 14.26 22.23 14.28
CA ARG A 94 14.59 22.66 15.64
C ARG A 94 13.31 23.10 16.36
N ALA A 95 12.99 22.40 17.44
CA ALA A 95 11.90 22.71 18.34
C ALA A 95 12.48 23.36 19.60
N ARG A 96 12.38 24.69 19.75
CA ARG A 96 12.68 25.37 21.03
C ARG A 96 11.69 26.51 21.28
N GLY A 97 11.16 26.59 22.49
CA GLY A 97 10.20 27.61 22.93
C GLY A 97 10.86 28.76 23.68
N ARG A 98 10.12 29.87 23.83
CA ARG A 98 10.30 30.86 24.92
C ARG A 98 9.93 30.19 26.27
N ARG A 99 10.36 30.73 27.41
CA ARG A 99 9.96 30.19 28.74
C ARG A 99 8.42 30.11 28.85
N ASP A 100 7.96 29.16 29.67
CA ASP A 100 6.57 28.97 30.13
C ASP A 100 5.60 28.19 29.25
N GLY A 101 5.97 26.96 28.86
CA GLY A 101 4.97 25.94 28.47
C GLY A 101 4.07 26.30 27.27
N GLY A 102 4.40 27.39 26.55
CA GLY A 102 3.69 27.83 25.37
C GLY A 102 3.88 26.86 24.19
N PRO A 103 2.96 26.88 23.21
CA PRO A 103 3.05 25.99 22.07
C PRO A 103 4.37 26.20 21.32
N VAL A 104 5.10 25.10 21.11
CA VAL A 104 6.34 25.05 20.32
C VAL A 104 6.04 25.48 18.88
N LYS A 105 6.31 26.74 18.53
CA LYS A 105 6.36 27.20 17.13
C LYS A 105 7.78 26.91 16.62
N GLY A 106 7.99 25.79 15.93
CA GLY A 106 9.29 25.43 15.35
C GLY A 106 9.65 26.30 14.14
N GLY A 107 10.89 26.75 14.03
CA GLY A 107 11.40 27.61 12.94
C GLY A 107 11.85 26.86 11.68
N ASP A 108 11.41 25.61 11.50
CA ASP A 108 11.96 24.63 10.55
C ASP A 108 12.38 25.23 9.19
N VAL A 109 13.63 24.99 8.80
CA VAL A 109 14.13 25.33 7.46
C VAL A 109 14.11 24.13 6.52
N VAL A 110 13.72 24.38 5.27
CA VAL A 110 13.50 23.35 4.25
C VAL A 110 14.13 23.72 2.92
N ILE A 111 14.74 22.76 2.24
CA ILE A 111 15.09 22.91 0.82
C ILE A 111 14.29 21.89 -0.02
N LEU A 112 13.60 22.40 -1.05
CA LEU A 112 12.96 21.59 -2.08
C LEU A 112 13.74 21.73 -3.39
N VAL A 113 14.02 20.60 -4.05
CA VAL A 113 14.71 20.57 -5.34
C VAL A 113 13.77 20.00 -6.39
N ARG A 114 13.71 20.62 -7.57
CA ARG A 114 12.82 20.20 -8.65
C ARG A 114 13.10 18.76 -9.09
N ASN A 115 12.06 18.03 -9.45
CA ASN A 115 12.18 16.66 -9.97
C ASN A 115 13.06 16.62 -11.22
N GLY A 116 14.04 15.69 -11.21
CA GLY A 116 14.99 15.50 -12.31
C GLY A 116 16.30 16.29 -12.15
N ILE A 117 16.41 17.14 -11.14
CA ILE A 117 17.68 17.76 -10.75
C ILE A 117 18.37 16.83 -9.73
N ASN A 118 19.65 16.57 -9.96
CA ASN A 118 20.46 15.77 -9.07
C ASN A 118 21.08 16.65 -7.99
N PHE A 119 21.11 16.16 -6.75
CA PHE A 119 21.66 16.90 -5.62
C PHE A 119 22.30 15.99 -4.56
N ALA A 120 23.14 16.54 -3.69
CA ALA A 120 23.62 15.88 -2.48
C ALA A 120 23.34 16.75 -1.25
N LEU A 121 23.20 16.13 -0.08
CA LEU A 121 23.09 16.84 1.19
C LEU A 121 24.47 17.35 1.62
N LEU A 122 24.54 18.60 2.06
CA LEU A 122 25.71 19.13 2.75
C LEU A 122 25.49 19.01 4.26
N THR A 123 26.32 18.20 4.91
CA THR A 123 26.20 17.89 6.34
C THR A 123 27.13 18.72 7.22
N GLN A 124 28.09 19.43 6.63
CA GLN A 124 28.99 20.32 7.36
C GLN A 124 28.25 21.60 7.76
N SER A 125 28.36 21.95 9.04
CA SER A 125 27.71 23.14 9.60
C SER A 125 28.35 24.43 9.07
N PRO A 126 27.56 25.37 8.53
CA PRO A 126 27.99 26.72 8.20
C PRO A 126 27.95 27.65 9.41
N VAL A 127 27.58 27.16 10.60
CA VAL A 127 27.56 27.93 11.85
C VAL A 127 28.46 27.28 12.89
N LEU A 128 28.97 28.08 13.82
CA LEU A 128 29.84 27.61 14.90
C LEU A 128 29.09 26.60 15.81
N PRO A 129 29.78 25.59 16.39
CA PRO A 129 29.14 24.64 17.30
C PRO A 129 28.45 25.28 18.52
N VAL A 130 28.88 26.48 18.90
CA VAL A 130 28.32 27.26 20.01
C VAL A 130 27.03 27.99 19.65
N ASP A 131 26.71 28.13 18.35
CA ASP A 131 25.47 28.73 17.86
C ASP A 131 24.36 27.68 17.86
N ASP A 132 23.46 27.81 18.83
CA ASP A 132 22.30 26.96 19.01
C ASP A 132 20.97 27.62 18.65
N THR A 133 21.00 28.85 18.11
CA THR A 133 19.83 29.65 17.74
C THR A 133 19.58 29.67 16.24
N THR A 134 20.63 29.65 15.41
CA THR A 134 20.52 29.68 13.94
C THR A 134 20.11 28.32 13.38
N GLU A 135 19.09 28.30 12.53
CA GLU A 135 18.65 27.13 11.78
C GLU A 135 19.22 27.15 10.36
N TRP A 136 19.68 26.00 9.87
CA TRP A 136 20.20 25.91 8.50
C TRP A 136 19.95 24.54 7.89
N CYS A 137 19.88 24.50 6.56
CA CYS A 137 20.11 23.28 5.78
C CYS A 137 20.71 23.64 4.42
N ALA A 138 21.39 22.69 3.78
CA ALA A 138 22.08 22.98 2.53
C ALA A 138 22.15 21.78 1.59
N VAL A 139 22.18 22.07 0.30
CA VAL A 139 22.30 21.06 -0.76
C VAL A 139 23.33 21.48 -1.80
N ARG A 140 24.03 20.49 -2.36
CA ARG A 140 24.86 20.63 -3.55
C ARG A 140 24.05 20.24 -4.78
N ILE A 141 23.80 21.17 -5.69
CA ILE A 141 23.07 20.94 -6.94
C ILE A 141 24.08 20.62 -8.05
N PHE A 142 23.94 19.47 -8.71
CA PHE A 142 24.85 19.04 -9.78
C PHE A 142 24.35 19.47 -11.16
N THR A 143 25.27 19.97 -12.00
CA THR A 143 25.03 20.19 -13.43
C THR A 143 25.89 19.24 -14.26
N ARG A 144 25.43 18.88 -15.46
CA ARG A 144 26.13 17.92 -16.34
C ARG A 144 27.26 18.59 -17.10
N SER A 145 28.45 17.97 -17.12
CA SER A 145 29.49 18.30 -18.08
C SER A 145 29.41 17.34 -19.28
N PRO A 146 29.46 17.82 -20.54
CA PRO A 146 29.47 16.96 -21.72
C PRO A 146 30.78 16.16 -21.90
N GLN A 147 31.79 16.34 -21.03
CA GLN A 147 33.13 15.78 -21.17
C GLN A 147 33.61 14.92 -19.98
N SER A 148 32.78 14.68 -18.96
CA SER A 148 33.26 14.01 -17.73
C SER A 148 32.91 12.51 -17.71
N SER A 149 33.86 11.68 -18.13
CA SER A 149 33.92 10.24 -17.83
C SER A 149 34.77 9.92 -16.58
N SER A 150 35.18 10.89 -15.77
CA SER A 150 36.07 10.64 -14.62
C SER A 150 35.77 11.49 -13.38
N GLN A 151 35.54 10.77 -12.27
CA GLN A 151 35.39 11.17 -10.86
C GLN A 151 34.26 12.16 -10.45
N PRO A 152 33.41 11.83 -9.45
CA PRO A 152 32.31 12.69 -8.97
C PRO A 152 32.75 14.03 -8.34
N SER A 153 33.98 14.13 -7.81
CA SER A 153 34.51 15.32 -7.14
C SER A 153 34.80 16.49 -8.09
N SER A 154 34.84 16.25 -9.41
CA SER A 154 35.13 17.25 -10.45
C SER A 154 33.88 17.75 -11.18
N GLN A 155 32.68 17.25 -10.82
CA GLN A 155 31.45 17.69 -11.49
C GLN A 155 31.13 19.16 -11.16
N PRO A 156 30.75 19.96 -12.17
CA PRO A 156 30.29 21.32 -11.92
C PRO A 156 29.04 21.30 -11.03
N HIS A 157 29.03 22.16 -10.02
CA HIS A 157 27.96 22.20 -9.03
C HIS A 157 27.73 23.62 -8.50
N LEU A 158 26.63 23.78 -7.77
CA LEU A 158 26.30 24.95 -6.98
C LEU A 158 25.90 24.50 -5.58
N ASP A 159 26.52 25.08 -4.55
CA ASP A 159 26.13 24.86 -3.17
C ASP A 159 25.09 25.91 -2.76
N PHE A 160 23.92 25.45 -2.30
CA PHE A 160 22.77 26.28 -1.98
C PHE A 160 22.41 26.12 -0.50
N PHE A 161 22.60 27.19 0.27
CA PHE A 161 22.37 27.25 1.70
C PHE A 161 21.07 28.01 2.01
N ASN A 162 20.29 27.42 2.91
CA ASN A 162 19.12 28.02 3.53
C ASN A 162 19.45 28.31 4.99
N ILE A 163 19.38 29.58 5.40
CA ILE A 163 19.65 30.01 6.78
C ILE A 163 18.44 30.76 7.34
N TYR A 164 18.11 30.50 8.60
CA TYR A 164 17.14 31.27 9.37
C TYR A 164 17.76 31.64 10.72
N ARG A 165 18.01 32.93 10.93
CA ARG A 165 18.36 33.48 12.25
C ARG A 165 17.10 34.11 12.84
N PRO A 166 16.52 33.55 13.91
CA PRO A 166 15.34 34.13 14.53
C PRO A 166 15.65 35.50 15.14
N PRO A 167 14.66 36.40 15.31
CA PRO A 167 14.87 37.62 16.08
C PRO A 167 15.16 37.26 17.54
N ILE A 168 16.30 37.73 18.05
CA ILE A 168 16.71 37.61 19.46
C ILE A 168 16.67 39.02 20.04
N ARG A 169 15.81 39.22 21.05
CA ARG A 169 15.68 40.51 21.75
C ARG A 169 16.07 40.29 23.20
N THR A 170 17.21 40.80 23.62
CA THR A 170 17.63 40.74 25.04
C THR A 170 16.61 41.47 25.90
N GLY A 171 15.83 40.72 26.69
CA GLY A 171 14.77 41.22 27.58
C GLY A 171 14.27 40.12 28.54
N GLU A 172 13.30 40.45 29.41
CA GLU A 172 12.81 39.53 30.46
C GLU A 172 12.21 38.20 29.91
N ASP A 173 11.69 38.21 28.67
CA ASP A 173 10.98 37.09 28.03
C ASP A 173 11.83 36.21 27.08
N ASP A 174 13.08 36.59 26.79
CA ASP A 174 13.96 35.88 25.85
C ASP A 174 15.41 35.82 26.37
N ASN A 175 15.80 34.64 26.86
CA ASN A 175 17.10 34.39 27.48
C ASN A 175 18.14 33.77 26.52
N ARG A 176 17.85 33.74 25.22
CA ARG A 176 18.78 33.23 24.20
C ARG A 176 19.92 34.23 24.00
N MET A 177 21.16 33.75 23.97
CA MET A 177 22.31 34.56 23.57
C MET A 177 22.46 34.48 22.05
N ASP A 178 22.58 35.63 21.40
CA ASP A 178 22.95 35.63 19.98
C ASP A 178 24.45 35.32 19.84
N ARG A 179 24.75 34.24 19.13
CA ARG A 179 26.12 33.77 18.85
C ARG A 179 26.34 33.59 17.36
N PHE A 180 25.50 34.24 16.56
CA PHE A 180 25.60 34.21 15.12
C PHE A 180 26.90 34.89 14.66
N ASP A 181 27.73 34.13 13.95
CA ASP A 181 28.98 34.61 13.39
C ASP A 181 29.09 34.20 11.91
N PRO A 182 29.04 35.15 10.95
CA PRO A 182 29.14 34.85 9.53
C PRO A 182 30.53 34.33 9.11
N ASN A 183 31.57 34.43 9.95
CA ASN A 183 32.90 33.87 9.65
C ASN A 183 32.89 32.33 9.53
N ALA A 184 31.86 31.66 10.05
CA ALA A 184 31.68 30.23 9.88
C ALA A 184 31.12 29.82 8.51
N PHE A 185 30.68 30.79 7.69
CA PHE A 185 30.13 30.50 6.36
C PHE A 185 31.20 29.96 5.40
N PRO A 186 30.82 29.02 4.52
CA PRO A 186 31.74 28.45 3.53
C PRO A 186 32.23 29.53 2.55
N THR A 187 33.48 29.45 2.12
CA THR A 187 34.13 30.46 1.23
C THR A 187 34.30 29.99 -0.22
N SER A 188 33.52 28.99 -0.66
CA SER A 188 33.63 28.44 -2.02
C SER A 188 33.05 29.38 -3.09
N ASP A 189 33.67 29.40 -4.28
CA ASP A 189 33.29 30.29 -5.39
C ASP A 189 31.99 29.87 -6.12
N CYS A 190 31.42 28.73 -5.74
CA CYS A 190 30.18 28.15 -6.24
C CYS A 190 29.05 28.15 -5.19
N THR A 191 29.15 28.97 -4.14
CA THR A 191 28.14 29.01 -3.07
C THR A 191 27.18 30.19 -3.17
N LEU A 192 25.89 29.91 -2.95
CA LEU A 192 24.82 30.88 -2.76
C LEU A 192 24.16 30.63 -1.39
N ILE A 193 24.03 31.71 -0.60
CA ILE A 193 23.33 31.70 0.69
C ILE A 193 22.09 32.56 0.54
N VAL A 194 20.92 32.03 0.93
CA VAL A 194 19.68 32.80 1.06
C VAL A 194 19.07 32.53 2.43
N GLY A 195 18.50 33.55 3.04
CA GLY A 195 17.94 33.38 4.36
C GLY A 195 17.21 34.60 4.88
N ASP A 196 16.46 34.38 5.96
CA ASP A 196 15.94 35.43 6.81
C ASP A 196 16.91 35.56 7.99
N PHE A 197 17.66 36.67 8.00
CA PHE A 197 18.67 36.94 9.02
C PHE A 197 18.14 37.86 10.12
N ASN A 198 16.94 38.42 9.92
CA ASN A 198 16.43 39.53 10.72
C ASN A 198 17.49 40.66 10.86
N ALA A 199 18.12 41.03 9.73
CA ALA A 199 19.26 41.94 9.68
C ALA A 199 19.03 43.10 8.70
N HIS A 200 19.24 44.32 9.17
CA HIS A 200 18.99 45.55 8.42
C HIS A 200 20.30 46.33 8.18
N HIS A 201 20.57 46.68 6.92
CA HIS A 201 21.69 47.54 6.55
C HIS A 201 21.29 48.41 5.33
N PRO A 202 21.75 49.68 5.24
CA PRO A 202 21.40 50.58 4.14
C PRO A 202 21.74 50.06 2.73
N SER A 203 22.65 49.10 2.62
CA SER A 203 23.05 48.52 1.33
C SER A 203 22.04 47.52 0.74
N TRP A 204 21.08 47.01 1.52
CA TRP A 204 20.05 46.08 1.03
C TRP A 204 18.63 46.38 1.53
N ASP A 205 18.49 47.20 2.56
CA ASP A 205 17.20 47.66 3.06
C ASP A 205 17.07 49.18 2.83
N ALA A 206 16.29 49.57 1.82
CA ALA A 206 16.08 50.98 1.49
C ALA A 206 15.34 51.77 2.58
N SER A 207 14.71 51.10 3.54
CA SER A 207 14.02 51.74 4.66
C SER A 207 14.92 51.96 5.88
N CYS A 208 16.15 51.44 5.85
CA CYS A 208 17.13 51.47 6.92
C CYS A 208 18.15 52.60 6.69
N SER A 209 18.19 53.58 7.59
CA SER A 209 19.22 54.64 7.59
C SER A 209 20.51 54.18 8.24
N ASP A 210 20.41 53.43 9.33
CA ASP A 210 21.53 52.97 10.15
C ASP A 210 21.46 51.45 10.34
N PRO A 211 22.57 50.72 10.11
CA PRO A 211 22.55 49.27 10.22
C PRO A 211 22.44 48.81 11.67
N ASP A 212 21.67 47.74 11.88
CA ASP A 212 21.71 46.99 13.14
C ASP A 212 23.02 46.19 13.27
N GLU A 213 23.29 45.64 14.46
CA GLU A 213 24.53 44.91 14.75
C GLU A 213 24.74 43.72 13.79
N VAL A 214 23.69 42.96 13.53
CA VAL A 214 23.74 41.78 12.67
C VAL A 214 24.00 42.18 11.22
N GLY A 215 23.32 43.22 10.73
CA GLY A 215 23.50 43.78 9.40
C GLY A 215 24.90 44.35 9.21
N ARG A 216 25.45 45.04 10.22
CA ARG A 216 26.85 45.49 10.21
C ARG A 216 27.81 44.30 10.11
N ASN A 217 27.63 43.28 10.93
CA ASN A 217 28.49 42.08 10.94
C ASN A 217 28.45 41.35 9.59
N ILE A 218 27.27 41.16 8.99
CA ILE A 218 27.12 40.53 7.67
C ILE A 218 27.79 41.39 6.59
N TYR A 219 27.60 42.71 6.62
CA TYR A 219 28.19 43.62 5.65
C TYR A 219 29.72 43.58 5.71
N GLU A 220 30.31 43.78 6.90
CA GLU A 220 31.77 43.77 7.11
C GLU A 220 32.39 42.44 6.70
N TRP A 221 31.80 41.31 7.15
CA TRP A 221 32.24 39.98 6.72
C TRP A 221 32.16 39.83 5.19
N SER A 222 31.07 40.29 4.57
CA SER A 222 30.90 40.12 3.12
C SER A 222 32.00 40.84 2.33
N GLN A 223 32.44 42.00 2.80
CA GLN A 223 33.54 42.75 2.17
C GLN A 223 34.89 42.07 2.41
N ALA A 224 35.13 41.55 3.63
CA ALA A 224 36.38 40.90 3.98
C ALA A 224 36.58 39.54 3.28
N ALA A 225 35.49 38.79 3.06
CA ALA A 225 35.52 37.43 2.52
C ALA A 225 35.30 37.34 0.99
N ASP A 226 35.30 38.46 0.26
CA ASP A 226 34.99 38.53 -1.19
C ASP A 226 33.57 38.03 -1.54
N TRP A 227 32.58 38.36 -0.70
CA TRP A 227 31.16 38.11 -0.93
C TRP A 227 30.41 39.36 -1.36
N ARG A 228 29.24 39.18 -1.98
CA ARG A 228 28.35 40.28 -2.36
C ARG A 228 26.91 39.99 -1.97
N VAL A 229 26.26 41.00 -1.41
CA VAL A 229 24.80 41.04 -1.24
C VAL A 229 24.16 41.24 -2.61
N LEU A 230 23.17 40.41 -2.93
CA LEU A 230 22.48 40.40 -4.22
C LEU A 230 21.21 41.26 -4.24
N ASN A 231 20.65 41.57 -3.07
CA ASN A 231 19.44 42.36 -2.91
C ASN A 231 19.57 43.73 -3.59
N THR A 232 18.48 44.21 -4.18
CA THR A 232 18.45 45.51 -4.89
C THR A 232 17.93 46.67 -4.03
N GLY A 233 17.62 46.43 -2.75
CA GLY A 233 16.97 47.41 -1.87
C GLY A 233 15.43 47.28 -1.82
N ALA A 234 14.83 46.43 -2.67
CA ALA A 234 13.39 46.17 -2.63
C ALA A 234 12.98 45.45 -1.33
N PRO A 235 11.84 45.79 -0.73
CA PRO A 235 11.42 45.22 0.54
C PRO A 235 11.10 43.73 0.39
N THR A 236 11.69 42.91 1.26
CA THR A 236 11.41 41.47 1.34
C THR A 236 10.32 41.16 2.37
N ARG A 237 9.95 42.13 3.22
CA ARG A 237 8.88 42.00 4.22
C ARG A 237 7.93 43.19 4.20
N ALA A 238 6.63 42.88 4.26
CA ALA A 238 5.54 43.83 4.39
C ALA A 238 4.59 43.38 5.50
N GLY A 239 4.75 43.97 6.69
CA GLY A 239 3.99 43.62 7.90
C GLY A 239 2.49 43.96 7.83
N TYR A 240 1.74 43.50 8.84
CA TYR A 240 0.25 43.54 8.85
C TYR A 240 -0.36 44.59 9.80
N GLY A 241 0.47 45.31 10.57
CA GLY A 241 0.05 46.20 11.66
C GLY A 241 -0.07 47.68 11.29
N GLU A 242 -0.58 48.49 12.22
CA GLU A 242 -0.57 49.94 12.10
C GLU A 242 0.87 50.46 12.22
N GLY A 243 1.33 51.23 11.24
CA GLY A 243 2.74 51.69 11.17
C GLY A 243 3.75 50.67 10.62
N SER A 244 3.32 49.53 10.04
CA SER A 244 4.25 48.55 9.46
C SER A 244 5.00 49.13 8.25
N ARG A 245 6.30 49.37 8.41
CA ARG A 245 7.19 49.81 7.33
C ARG A 245 7.54 48.63 6.41
N LEU A 246 7.69 48.93 5.12
CA LEU A 246 8.30 48.01 4.16
C LEU A 246 9.79 47.89 4.51
N THR A 247 10.25 46.68 4.80
CA THR A 247 11.64 46.42 5.27
C THR A 247 12.25 45.24 4.51
N ALA A 248 13.57 45.05 4.60
CA ALA A 248 14.28 43.95 3.96
C ALA A 248 15.17 43.16 4.94
N PRO A 249 14.59 42.39 5.88
CA PRO A 249 15.34 41.54 6.81
C PRO A 249 15.97 40.29 6.16
N ASP A 250 15.51 39.92 4.96
CA ASP A 250 15.98 38.72 4.26
C ASP A 250 17.14 39.06 3.30
N VAL A 251 18.20 38.27 3.34
CA VAL A 251 19.45 38.56 2.59
C VAL A 251 19.82 37.39 1.66
N ALA A 252 20.22 37.71 0.44
CA ALA A 252 20.82 36.80 -0.51
C ALA A 252 22.29 37.18 -0.77
N LEU A 253 23.21 36.23 -0.57
CA LEU A 253 24.66 36.44 -0.62
C LEU A 253 25.30 35.43 -1.59
N ALA A 254 26.27 35.86 -2.38
CA ALA A 254 27.09 34.97 -3.21
C ALA A 254 28.55 35.42 -3.22
N HIS A 255 29.47 34.47 -3.35
CA HIS A 255 30.88 34.78 -3.59
C HIS A 255 31.02 35.62 -4.87
N ARG A 256 31.98 36.56 -4.90
CA ARG A 256 32.18 37.55 -5.97
C ARG A 256 32.18 36.96 -7.39
N THR A 257 32.77 35.78 -7.56
CA THR A 257 32.82 35.04 -8.84
C THR A 257 31.44 34.56 -9.32
N LEU A 258 30.54 34.21 -8.39
CA LEU A 258 29.17 33.81 -8.71
C LEU A 258 28.24 35.02 -8.79
N ALA A 259 28.41 36.01 -7.91
CA ALA A 259 27.56 37.21 -7.83
C ALA A 259 27.46 37.96 -9.17
N GLY A 260 28.57 38.11 -9.90
CA GLY A 260 28.56 38.73 -11.24
C GLY A 260 27.78 37.97 -12.32
N ARG A 261 27.27 36.78 -11.99
CA ARG A 261 26.45 35.90 -12.84
C ARG A 261 25.07 35.66 -12.25
N CYS A 262 24.71 36.42 -11.22
CA CYS A 262 23.42 36.36 -10.56
C CYS A 262 22.55 37.58 -10.89
N THR A 263 21.24 37.39 -10.92
CA THR A 263 20.25 38.48 -10.87
C THR A 263 19.28 38.19 -9.73
N TRP A 264 18.84 39.22 -9.02
CA TRP A 264 17.91 39.10 -7.89
C TRP A 264 16.66 39.96 -8.13
N ASN A 265 15.48 39.45 -7.77
CA ASN A 265 14.20 40.18 -7.82
C ASN A 265 13.25 39.68 -6.72
N ILE A 266 12.20 40.44 -6.43
CA ILE A 266 11.09 40.02 -5.55
C ILE A 266 10.01 39.28 -6.34
N GLY A 267 9.49 38.20 -5.76
CA GLY A 267 8.37 37.41 -6.27
C GLY A 267 7.01 37.94 -5.84
N THR A 268 5.94 37.36 -6.38
CA THR A 268 4.56 37.72 -6.03
C THR A 268 4.17 37.23 -4.63
N ASP A 269 3.12 37.84 -4.07
CA ASP A 269 2.55 37.42 -2.79
C ASP A 269 2.04 35.97 -2.80
N LEU A 270 2.37 35.24 -1.72
CA LEU A 270 1.97 33.86 -1.43
C LEU A 270 1.25 33.73 -0.07
N GLY A 271 0.84 34.85 0.54
CA GLY A 271 0.07 34.89 1.78
C GLY A 271 0.91 34.92 3.08
N SER A 272 2.22 35.18 3.00
CA SER A 272 3.11 35.48 4.14
C SER A 272 3.36 37.00 4.26
N ASP A 273 3.85 37.49 5.39
CA ASP A 273 4.37 38.86 5.52
C ASP A 273 5.69 39.03 4.79
N HIS A 274 6.39 37.94 4.49
CA HIS A 274 7.57 37.93 3.63
C HIS A 274 7.23 37.59 2.17
N LEU A 275 7.97 38.22 1.26
CA LEU A 275 7.90 38.02 -0.18
C LEU A 275 9.05 37.11 -0.65
N PRO A 276 8.82 36.24 -1.65
CA PRO A 276 9.88 35.37 -2.15
C PRO A 276 11.02 36.16 -2.79
N GLN A 277 12.26 35.86 -2.42
CA GLN A 277 13.47 36.33 -3.10
C GLN A 277 13.80 35.40 -4.27
N VAL A 278 13.84 35.92 -5.50
CA VAL A 278 14.12 35.15 -6.71
C VAL A 278 15.52 35.46 -7.23
N VAL A 279 16.44 34.51 -7.03
CA VAL A 279 17.81 34.58 -7.55
C VAL A 279 17.90 33.73 -8.81
N THR A 280 18.34 34.32 -9.91
CA THR A 280 18.80 33.54 -11.06
C THR A 280 20.33 33.47 -11.07
N ALA A 281 20.92 32.28 -11.03
CA ALA A 281 22.36 32.07 -11.13
C ALA A 281 22.77 31.39 -12.45
N THR A 282 23.80 31.88 -13.13
CA THR A 282 24.37 31.23 -14.32
C THR A 282 25.59 30.36 -13.97
N THR A 283 25.42 29.04 -14.01
CA THR A 283 26.45 28.04 -13.66
C THR A 283 27.08 27.40 -14.91
N THR A 284 28.25 26.78 -14.72
CA THR A 284 28.90 25.92 -15.72
C THR A 284 28.20 24.57 -15.80
N GLY A 285 28.13 23.96 -16.99
CA GLY A 285 27.44 22.69 -17.22
C GLY A 285 25.98 22.85 -17.68
N HIS A 286 25.37 21.74 -18.09
CA HIS A 286 23.97 21.65 -18.54
C HIS A 286 23.07 21.07 -17.46
N LEU A 287 21.92 21.70 -17.22
CA LEU A 287 20.84 21.09 -16.46
C LEU A 287 20.41 19.79 -17.15
N PRO A 288 20.14 18.71 -16.39
CA PRO A 288 19.48 17.55 -16.94
C PRO A 288 18.20 17.98 -17.64
N ARG A 289 18.02 17.57 -18.91
CA ARG A 289 16.75 17.83 -19.62
C ARG A 289 15.62 17.19 -18.83
N ARG A 290 14.50 17.92 -18.69
CA ARG A 290 13.25 17.38 -18.15
C ARG A 290 12.77 16.22 -19.02
N VAL A 291 13.13 15.00 -18.67
CA VAL A 291 12.60 13.79 -19.31
C VAL A 291 11.38 13.38 -18.50
N ARG A 292 10.18 13.59 -19.04
CA ARG A 292 9.00 12.87 -18.53
C ARG A 292 9.26 11.39 -18.80
N LYS A 293 9.70 10.64 -17.79
CA LYS A 293 10.11 9.23 -17.94
C LYS A 293 8.94 8.47 -18.59
N PRO A 294 9.07 8.03 -19.86
CA PRO A 294 8.02 7.27 -20.50
C PRO A 294 7.93 5.91 -19.81
N LYS A 295 6.73 5.51 -19.41
CA LYS A 295 6.47 4.21 -18.78
C LYS A 295 5.91 3.25 -19.81
N TRP A 296 6.24 1.97 -19.66
CA TRP A 296 5.62 0.89 -20.42
C TRP A 296 4.11 0.85 -20.14
N ALA A 297 3.32 0.79 -21.21
CA ALA A 297 1.88 0.61 -21.19
C ALA A 297 1.55 -0.86 -21.50
N PHE A 298 1.83 -1.74 -20.55
CA PHE A 298 1.64 -3.19 -20.69
C PHE A 298 0.22 -3.60 -21.09
N ASN A 299 -0.79 -2.80 -20.74
CA ASN A 299 -2.18 -3.02 -21.11
C ASN A 299 -2.50 -2.68 -22.59
N LYS A 300 -1.56 -2.03 -23.29
CA LYS A 300 -1.64 -1.74 -24.72
C LYS A 300 -0.60 -2.54 -25.51
N ALA A 301 0.10 -3.46 -24.85
CA ALA A 301 1.11 -4.28 -25.50
C ALA A 301 0.43 -5.28 -26.45
N ASN A 302 1.03 -5.48 -27.62
CA ASN A 302 0.67 -6.59 -28.49
C ASN A 302 1.44 -7.83 -28.00
N TRP A 303 0.88 -8.53 -27.01
CA TRP A 303 1.52 -9.69 -26.40
C TRP A 303 1.72 -10.85 -27.39
N THR A 304 0.84 -10.98 -28.38
CA THR A 304 0.96 -12.00 -29.42
C THR A 304 2.20 -11.74 -30.30
N ALA A 305 2.37 -10.52 -30.80
CA ALA A 305 3.54 -10.15 -31.60
C ALA A 305 4.83 -10.15 -30.77
N PHE A 306 4.76 -9.69 -29.52
CA PHE A 306 5.88 -9.76 -28.57
C PHE A 306 6.37 -11.19 -28.37
N LYS A 307 5.44 -12.13 -28.13
CA LYS A 307 5.75 -13.55 -27.96
C LYS A 307 6.38 -14.13 -29.23
N ALA A 308 5.75 -13.88 -30.38
CA ALA A 308 6.23 -14.41 -31.66
C ALA A 308 7.66 -13.93 -32.00
N GLU A 309 7.96 -12.64 -31.81
CA GLU A 309 9.32 -12.11 -32.03
C GLU A 309 10.33 -12.71 -31.03
N CYS A 310 9.94 -12.85 -29.75
CA CYS A 310 10.82 -13.49 -28.76
C CYS A 310 11.13 -14.93 -29.13
N GLU A 311 10.13 -15.74 -29.46
CA GLU A 311 10.31 -17.15 -29.84
C GLU A 311 11.17 -17.29 -31.10
N GLN A 312 10.92 -16.45 -32.12
CA GLN A 312 11.67 -16.45 -33.37
C GLN A 312 13.14 -16.10 -33.15
N GLU A 313 13.45 -15.04 -32.40
CA GLU A 313 14.82 -14.62 -32.16
C GLU A 313 15.54 -15.54 -31.15
N MET A 314 14.84 -16.09 -30.16
CA MET A 314 15.42 -17.07 -29.23
C MET A 314 15.79 -18.37 -29.94
N ALA A 315 14.99 -18.84 -30.89
CA ALA A 315 15.31 -20.02 -31.69
C ALA A 315 16.59 -19.87 -32.54
N ARG A 316 17.03 -18.63 -32.80
CA ARG A 316 18.28 -18.32 -33.52
C ARG A 316 19.51 -18.24 -32.61
N ILE A 317 19.35 -18.34 -31.29
CA ILE A 317 20.48 -18.33 -30.37
C ILE A 317 21.16 -19.70 -30.40
N PRO A 318 22.43 -19.82 -30.82
CA PRO A 318 23.13 -21.09 -30.83
C PRO A 318 23.38 -21.56 -29.39
N ALA A 319 22.82 -22.72 -29.04
CA ALA A 319 22.86 -23.26 -27.68
C ALA A 319 24.19 -23.96 -27.32
N GLY A 320 25.06 -24.23 -28.30
CA GLY A 320 26.24 -25.10 -28.13
C GLY A 320 27.53 -24.43 -27.66
N ASP A 321 27.77 -23.15 -27.97
CA ASP A 321 29.12 -22.55 -27.89
C ASP A 321 29.25 -21.36 -26.91
N LEU A 322 28.21 -21.08 -26.13
CA LEU A 322 28.15 -19.88 -25.29
C LEU A 322 28.12 -20.25 -23.81
N SER A 323 28.86 -19.48 -23.00
CA SER A 323 28.72 -19.55 -21.55
C SER A 323 27.31 -19.13 -21.11
N VAL A 324 26.89 -19.58 -19.92
CA VAL A 324 25.59 -19.20 -19.31
C VAL A 324 25.43 -17.68 -19.26
N GLU A 325 26.50 -16.95 -18.94
CA GLU A 325 26.52 -15.49 -18.92
C GLU A 325 26.23 -14.90 -20.32
N ALA A 326 26.87 -15.43 -21.36
CA ALA A 326 26.69 -14.96 -22.73
C ALA A 326 25.30 -15.27 -23.28
N LEU A 327 24.74 -16.43 -22.93
CA LEU A 327 23.35 -16.78 -23.22
C LEU A 327 22.37 -15.84 -22.52
N ALA A 328 22.56 -15.58 -21.22
CA ALA A 328 21.72 -14.68 -20.45
C ALA A 328 21.71 -13.25 -21.06
N VAL A 329 22.87 -12.76 -21.50
CA VAL A 329 22.98 -11.47 -22.19
C VAL A 329 22.17 -11.45 -23.48
N ARG A 330 22.26 -12.50 -24.32
CA ARG A 330 21.51 -12.59 -25.58
C ARG A 330 20.01 -12.69 -25.36
N VAL A 331 19.57 -13.58 -24.46
CA VAL A 331 18.15 -13.73 -24.11
C VAL A 331 17.58 -12.39 -23.59
N THR A 332 18.32 -11.71 -22.73
CA THR A 332 17.91 -10.39 -22.22
C THR A 332 17.80 -9.35 -23.34
N ALA A 333 18.74 -9.38 -24.31
CA ALA A 333 18.72 -8.48 -25.46
C ALA A 333 17.48 -8.70 -26.34
N VAL A 334 17.14 -9.96 -26.64
CA VAL A 334 15.93 -10.33 -27.40
C VAL A 334 14.67 -9.81 -26.73
N ILE A 335 14.51 -10.10 -25.42
CA ILE A 335 13.33 -9.65 -24.66
C ILE A 335 13.27 -8.11 -24.63
N ALA A 336 14.41 -7.44 -24.46
CA ALA A 336 14.48 -5.99 -24.45
C ALA A 336 14.12 -5.38 -25.81
N GLU A 337 14.56 -5.97 -26.93
CA GLU A 337 14.23 -5.55 -28.30
C GLU A 337 12.74 -5.71 -28.60
N ALA A 338 12.20 -6.93 -28.42
CA ALA A 338 10.79 -7.20 -28.61
C ALA A 338 9.91 -6.30 -27.73
N SER A 339 10.35 -6.01 -26.50
CA SER A 339 9.65 -5.05 -25.63
C SER A 339 9.58 -3.67 -26.27
N ARG A 340 10.69 -3.17 -26.86
CA ARG A 340 10.74 -1.84 -27.50
C ARG A 340 9.79 -1.75 -28.68
N ASN A 341 9.60 -2.84 -29.42
CA ASN A 341 8.76 -2.90 -30.62
C ASN A 341 7.26 -3.03 -30.28
N TRP A 342 6.93 -3.89 -29.31
CA TRP A 342 5.55 -4.34 -29.08
C TRP A 342 4.91 -3.88 -27.78
N VAL A 343 5.66 -3.24 -26.88
CA VAL A 343 5.13 -2.65 -25.65
C VAL A 343 5.19 -1.12 -25.78
N PRO A 344 4.05 -0.45 -26.04
CA PRO A 344 4.03 1.00 -26.18
C PRO A 344 4.54 1.71 -24.92
N ARG A 345 5.23 2.84 -25.11
CA ARG A 345 5.70 3.70 -24.02
C ARG A 345 5.02 5.06 -24.06
N GLY A 346 4.64 5.58 -22.90
CA GLY A 346 3.98 6.87 -22.80
C GLY A 346 4.28 7.57 -21.48
N ALA A 347 4.22 8.90 -21.50
CA ALA A 347 4.32 9.71 -20.29
C ALA A 347 2.95 10.32 -19.96
N ARG A 348 2.56 10.30 -18.68
CA ARG A 348 1.37 11.04 -18.24
C ARG A 348 1.65 12.54 -18.26
N SER A 349 0.65 13.32 -18.66
CA SER A 349 0.63 14.75 -18.41
C SER A 349 0.74 15.02 -16.90
N ASP A 350 1.27 16.18 -16.52
CA ASP A 350 1.22 16.59 -15.13
C ASP A 350 -0.26 16.69 -14.71
N PRO A 351 -0.65 16.13 -13.57
CA PRO A 351 -2.03 16.21 -13.11
C PRO A 351 -2.43 17.67 -12.95
N LYS A 352 -3.63 18.04 -13.44
CA LYS A 352 -4.20 19.36 -13.15
C LYS A 352 -4.40 19.47 -11.64
N PRO A 353 -3.82 20.48 -10.96
CA PRO A 353 -3.99 20.63 -9.53
C PRO A 353 -5.44 21.00 -9.21
N TRP A 354 -5.96 20.50 -8.08
CA TRP A 354 -7.26 20.95 -7.56
C TRP A 354 -7.29 22.45 -7.28
N ALA A 355 -6.11 23.06 -7.07
CA ALA A 355 -5.95 24.51 -6.90
C ALA A 355 -6.19 25.33 -8.18
N ALA A 356 -6.58 24.69 -9.28
CA ALA A 356 -7.08 25.34 -10.49
C ALA A 356 -8.62 25.48 -10.50
N ASP A 357 -9.28 25.22 -9.36
CA ASP A 357 -10.70 25.47 -9.17
C ASP A 357 -11.01 26.98 -9.40
N PRO A 358 -11.97 27.34 -10.27
CA PRO A 358 -12.23 28.73 -10.65
C PRO A 358 -12.48 29.66 -9.45
N ASP A 359 -13.28 29.22 -8.47
CA ASP A 359 -13.68 30.04 -7.33
C ASP A 359 -12.47 30.36 -6.42
N LEU A 360 -11.53 29.41 -6.30
CA LEU A 360 -10.27 29.63 -5.60
C LEU A 360 -9.35 30.58 -6.36
N VAL A 361 -9.28 30.47 -7.68
CA VAL A 361 -8.45 31.37 -8.51
C VAL A 361 -8.92 32.82 -8.36
N ASP A 362 -10.23 33.04 -8.41
CA ASP A 362 -10.83 34.36 -8.27
C ASP A 362 -10.57 34.95 -6.87
N ALA A 363 -10.76 34.14 -5.81
CA ALA A 363 -10.50 34.57 -4.44
C ALA A 363 -9.01 34.90 -4.19
N ILE A 364 -8.08 34.18 -4.83
CA ILE A 364 -6.64 34.50 -4.76
C ILE A 364 -6.34 35.82 -5.51
N SER A 365 -6.98 36.06 -6.66
CA SER A 365 -6.83 37.32 -7.41
C SER A 365 -7.29 38.51 -6.56
N GLU A 366 -8.48 38.42 -5.99
CA GLU A 366 -9.04 39.44 -5.11
C GLU A 366 -8.13 39.73 -3.92
N ARG A 367 -7.57 38.70 -3.29
CA ARG A 367 -6.60 38.86 -2.18
C ARG A 367 -5.34 39.61 -2.62
N ARG A 368 -4.83 39.33 -3.82
CA ARG A 368 -3.63 40.01 -4.38
C ARG A 368 -3.93 41.47 -4.71
N GLU A 369 -5.08 41.75 -5.31
CA GLU A 369 -5.54 43.11 -5.60
C GLU A 369 -5.71 43.93 -4.32
N ALA A 370 -6.37 43.37 -3.30
CA ALA A 370 -6.54 44.02 -2.00
C ALA A 370 -5.20 44.30 -1.31
N ARG A 371 -4.19 43.43 -1.48
CA ARG A 371 -2.83 43.67 -0.93
C ARG A 371 -2.10 44.77 -1.70
N ALA A 372 -2.19 44.77 -3.02
CA ALA A 372 -1.58 45.81 -3.85
C ALA A 372 -2.18 47.20 -3.54
N GLU A 373 -3.47 47.25 -3.23
CA GLU A 373 -4.14 48.46 -2.76
C GLU A 373 -3.67 48.91 -1.38
N LEU A 374 -3.60 47.98 -0.41
CA LEU A 374 -3.05 48.26 0.93
C LEU A 374 -1.61 48.80 0.87
N GLN A 375 -0.78 48.30 -0.05
CA GLN A 375 0.59 48.78 -0.24
C GLN A 375 0.66 50.18 -0.86
N ARG A 376 -0.29 50.53 -1.75
CA ARG A 376 -0.35 51.85 -2.39
C ARG A 376 -0.92 52.92 -1.46
N ALA A 377 -1.95 52.57 -0.68
CA ALA A 377 -2.67 53.50 0.19
C ALA A 377 -3.05 52.82 1.51
N PRO A 378 -2.14 52.77 2.49
CA PRO A 378 -2.40 52.10 3.77
C PRO A 378 -3.52 52.81 4.56
N SER A 379 -4.65 52.15 4.77
CA SER A 379 -5.79 52.65 5.57
C SER A 379 -6.48 51.52 6.34
N GLU A 380 -7.33 51.85 7.31
CA GLU A 380 -8.12 50.86 8.04
C GLU A 380 -9.08 50.08 7.12
N GLU A 381 -9.67 50.77 6.14
CA GLU A 381 -10.59 50.19 5.14
C GLU A 381 -9.88 49.22 4.19
N THR A 382 -8.74 49.62 3.61
CA THR A 382 -7.94 48.74 2.73
C THR A 382 -7.41 47.52 3.49
N ARG A 383 -7.08 47.69 4.78
CA ARG A 383 -6.70 46.60 5.69
C ARG A 383 -7.86 45.65 5.97
N ALA A 384 -9.07 46.16 6.22
CA ALA A 384 -10.26 45.35 6.44
C ALA A 384 -10.62 44.54 5.17
N ARG A 385 -10.58 45.17 3.99
CA ARG A 385 -10.79 44.50 2.70
C ARG A 385 -9.78 43.38 2.47
N TRP A 386 -8.49 43.63 2.69
CA TRP A 386 -7.47 42.59 2.55
C TRP A 386 -7.68 41.43 3.54
N LYS A 387 -8.03 41.71 4.80
CA LYS A 387 -8.37 40.67 5.78
C LYS A 387 -9.57 39.82 5.32
N ALA A 388 -10.63 40.45 4.81
CA ALA A 388 -11.80 39.75 4.27
C ALA A 388 -11.43 38.86 3.07
N ALA A 389 -10.69 39.40 2.10
CA ALA A 389 -10.22 38.65 0.93
C ALA A 389 -9.28 37.48 1.31
N LYS A 390 -8.43 37.67 2.32
CA LYS A 390 -7.57 36.61 2.89
C LYS A 390 -8.42 35.47 3.49
N THR A 391 -9.45 35.79 4.27
CA THR A 391 -10.37 34.80 4.84
C THR A 391 -11.13 34.06 3.75
N ARG A 392 -11.69 34.78 2.78
CA ARG A 392 -12.39 34.19 1.63
C ARG A 392 -11.51 33.21 0.85
N ALA A 393 -10.27 33.58 0.54
CA ALA A 393 -9.34 32.70 -0.16
C ALA A 393 -9.06 31.41 0.63
N ALA A 394 -8.90 31.50 1.95
CA ALA A 394 -8.68 30.32 2.81
C ALA A 394 -9.92 29.40 2.87
N GLU A 395 -11.13 29.96 2.92
CA GLU A 395 -12.38 29.20 2.88
C GLU A 395 -12.60 28.48 1.54
N GLN A 396 -12.35 29.18 0.43
CA GLN A 396 -12.44 28.60 -0.91
C GLN A 396 -11.39 27.51 -1.12
N GLU A 397 -10.17 27.67 -0.59
CA GLU A 397 -9.13 26.66 -0.66
C GLU A 397 -9.57 25.36 0.04
N SER A 398 -10.12 25.48 1.25
CA SER A 398 -10.65 24.34 2.02
C SER A 398 -11.77 23.63 1.25
N THR A 399 -12.67 24.40 0.63
CA THR A 399 -13.79 23.88 -0.16
C THR A 399 -13.31 23.16 -1.42
N ALA A 400 -12.45 23.78 -2.24
CA ALA A 400 -11.90 23.20 -3.45
C ALA A 400 -11.10 21.93 -3.17
N ARG A 401 -10.27 21.93 -2.12
CA ARG A 401 -9.51 20.75 -1.68
C ARG A 401 -10.43 19.59 -1.28
N ARG A 402 -11.46 19.88 -0.49
CA ARG A 402 -12.44 18.88 -0.05
C ARG A 402 -13.19 18.30 -1.25
N LYS A 403 -13.75 19.15 -2.12
CA LYS A 403 -14.46 18.75 -3.35
C LYS A 403 -13.60 17.84 -4.23
N ALA A 404 -12.38 18.27 -4.55
CA ALA A 404 -11.48 17.48 -5.38
C ALA A 404 -11.11 16.13 -4.76
N PHE A 405 -10.94 16.06 -3.44
CA PHE A 405 -10.71 14.78 -2.76
C PHE A 405 -11.94 13.88 -2.78
N GLN A 406 -13.14 14.44 -2.59
CA GLN A 406 -14.40 13.71 -2.68
C GLN A 406 -14.62 13.12 -4.08
N ASP A 407 -14.37 13.91 -5.13
CA ASP A 407 -14.45 13.47 -6.52
C ASP A 407 -13.43 12.37 -6.81
N PHE A 408 -12.19 12.56 -6.35
CA PHE A 408 -11.16 11.53 -6.48
C PHE A 408 -11.54 10.22 -5.78
N ALA A 409 -12.02 10.27 -4.54
CA ALA A 409 -12.44 9.09 -3.81
C ALA A 409 -13.64 8.39 -4.47
N SER A 410 -14.60 9.17 -5.00
CA SER A 410 -15.84 8.63 -5.56
C SER A 410 -15.67 8.10 -6.99
N ASN A 411 -14.87 8.76 -7.82
CA ASN A 411 -14.81 8.50 -9.26
C ASN A 411 -13.55 7.72 -9.68
N GLU A 412 -12.42 7.94 -9.00
CA GLU A 412 -11.12 7.36 -9.38
C GLU A 412 -10.72 6.13 -8.57
N LEU A 413 -11.31 5.93 -7.38
CA LEU A 413 -10.97 4.84 -6.46
C LEU A 413 -12.02 3.73 -6.36
N ASN A 414 -13.18 3.90 -7.00
CA ASN A 414 -14.21 2.86 -7.09
C ASN A 414 -14.02 1.92 -8.30
N ARG A 415 -13.05 2.18 -9.18
CA ARG A 415 -12.73 1.24 -10.27
C ARG A 415 -12.11 -0.05 -9.70
N THR A 416 -12.54 -1.22 -10.15
CA THR A 416 -12.04 -2.52 -9.65
C THR A 416 -10.51 -2.66 -9.71
N THR A 417 -9.88 -2.13 -10.77
CA THR A 417 -8.42 -2.08 -10.96
C THR A 417 -7.69 -1.18 -9.96
N SER A 418 -8.42 -0.36 -9.19
CA SER A 418 -7.83 0.63 -8.30
C SER A 418 -7.61 0.13 -6.87
N ILE A 419 -7.95 -1.13 -6.52
CA ILE A 419 -7.74 -1.65 -5.16
C ILE A 419 -6.28 -1.51 -4.70
N GLY A 420 -5.33 -1.81 -5.58
CA GLY A 420 -3.90 -1.62 -5.31
C GLY A 420 -3.49 -0.15 -5.17
N LYS A 421 -4.20 0.77 -5.84
CA LYS A 421 -4.03 2.23 -5.67
C LYS A 421 -4.56 2.68 -4.32
N VAL A 422 -5.73 2.20 -3.89
CA VAL A 422 -6.30 2.47 -2.56
C VAL A 422 -5.36 1.98 -1.47
N SER A 423 -4.88 0.74 -1.54
CA SER A 423 -3.92 0.19 -0.57
C SER A 423 -2.62 1.01 -0.52
N LYS A 424 -2.10 1.48 -1.66
CA LYS A 424 -0.91 2.35 -1.70
C LYS A 424 -1.16 3.70 -1.04
N ILE A 425 -2.32 4.32 -1.24
CA ILE A 425 -2.69 5.59 -0.57
C ILE A 425 -2.76 5.39 0.94
N LEU A 426 -3.44 4.34 1.40
CA LEU A 426 -3.55 4.04 2.83
C LEU A 426 -2.18 3.78 3.47
N LYS A 427 -1.30 3.03 2.81
CA LYS A 427 0.10 2.85 3.27
C LYS A 427 0.89 4.17 3.31
N LYS A 428 0.66 5.10 2.38
CA LYS A 428 1.26 6.44 2.43
C LYS A 428 0.74 7.24 3.63
N MET A 429 -0.55 7.14 3.94
CA MET A 429 -1.14 7.80 5.11
C MET A 429 -0.58 7.25 6.44
N GLU A 430 -0.14 5.99 6.48
CA GLU A 430 0.61 5.43 7.62
C GLU A 430 2.02 6.00 7.80
N GLY A 431 2.50 6.81 6.86
CA GLY A 431 3.92 7.21 6.83
C GLY A 431 4.87 6.08 6.44
N ALA A 432 4.35 4.94 5.96
CA ALA A 432 5.16 3.76 5.63
C ALA A 432 5.91 3.86 4.29
N VAL A 433 5.72 4.96 3.55
CA VAL A 433 6.44 5.20 2.28
C VAL A 433 7.39 6.36 2.49
N GLN A 434 8.69 6.08 2.50
CA GLN A 434 9.73 7.10 2.44
C GLN A 434 9.46 8.02 1.24
N SER A 435 9.56 9.33 1.44
CA SER A 435 9.55 10.29 0.35
C SER A 435 10.77 10.03 -0.52
N ALA A 436 10.58 9.28 -1.61
CA ALA A 436 11.65 9.02 -2.55
C ALA A 436 12.20 10.36 -3.05
N CYS A 437 13.53 10.52 -2.98
CA CYS A 437 14.25 11.63 -3.57
C CYS A 437 15.14 11.10 -4.71
N PRO A 438 14.56 10.72 -5.87
CA PRO A 438 15.32 10.11 -6.98
C PRO A 438 16.55 10.91 -7.43
N GLY A 439 16.53 12.23 -7.28
CA GLY A 439 17.63 13.12 -7.60
C GLY A 439 18.74 13.13 -6.54
N GLN A 440 18.48 12.69 -5.31
CA GLN A 440 19.49 12.62 -4.28
C GLN A 440 20.58 11.63 -4.69
N ALA A 441 21.83 12.06 -4.69
CA ALA A 441 22.98 11.22 -4.92
C ALA A 441 23.14 10.23 -3.75
N ILE A 442 23.51 9.00 -4.06
CA ILE A 442 23.70 7.94 -3.06
C ILE A 442 25.17 7.57 -2.97
N ASN A 443 25.59 7.04 -1.83
CA ASN A 443 26.90 6.41 -1.74
C ASN A 443 26.83 5.08 -2.51
N GLY A 444 27.50 5.03 -3.65
CA GLY A 444 27.72 3.80 -4.39
C GLY A 444 28.92 3.03 -3.84
N ASP A 445 29.35 2.02 -4.59
CA ASP A 445 30.44 1.14 -4.20
C ASP A 445 31.73 1.92 -3.87
N ARG A 446 32.42 1.46 -2.81
CA ARG A 446 33.71 2.02 -2.35
C ARG A 446 33.67 3.51 -1.98
N GLY A 447 32.51 4.01 -1.56
CA GLY A 447 32.35 5.40 -1.10
C GLY A 447 32.28 6.44 -2.22
N GLN A 448 32.15 6.01 -3.48
CA GLN A 448 31.95 6.93 -4.60
C GLN A 448 30.50 7.41 -4.67
N LEU A 449 30.31 8.72 -4.88
CA LEU A 449 28.98 9.31 -4.95
C LEU A 449 28.31 9.02 -6.32
N ALA A 450 27.24 8.23 -6.32
CA ALA A 450 26.44 7.92 -7.51
C ALA A 450 25.36 8.99 -7.72
N VAL A 451 25.65 9.92 -8.64
CA VAL A 451 24.80 11.08 -8.95
C VAL A 451 23.75 10.78 -10.02
N GLU A 452 24.12 10.06 -11.08
CA GLU A 452 23.23 9.78 -12.22
C GLU A 452 22.39 8.52 -12.02
N ASP A 453 21.19 8.47 -12.61
CA ASP A 453 20.28 7.31 -12.56
C ASP A 453 20.97 5.98 -12.94
N ARG A 454 21.85 6.02 -13.95
CA ARG A 454 22.61 4.84 -14.40
C ARG A 454 23.60 4.38 -13.32
N ALA A 455 24.42 5.28 -12.79
CA ALA A 455 25.36 4.96 -11.71
C ALA A 455 24.66 4.46 -10.44
N LYS A 456 23.47 5.02 -10.12
CA LYS A 456 22.63 4.54 -9.01
C LYS A 456 22.12 3.12 -9.27
N ALA A 457 21.68 2.84 -10.48
CA ALA A 457 21.22 1.50 -10.88
C ALA A 457 22.37 0.48 -10.87
N GLU A 458 23.54 0.85 -11.37
CA GLU A 458 24.75 0.01 -11.34
C GLU A 458 25.18 -0.29 -9.90
N ALA A 459 25.22 0.71 -9.01
CA ALA A 459 25.50 0.51 -7.59
C ALA A 459 24.44 -0.38 -6.90
N PHE A 460 23.15 -0.19 -7.23
CA PHE A 460 22.08 -1.06 -6.72
C PHE A 460 22.25 -2.49 -7.22
N ILE A 461 22.51 -2.70 -8.51
CA ILE A 461 22.73 -4.03 -9.10
C ILE A 461 23.92 -4.70 -8.43
N SER A 462 25.04 -4.00 -8.23
CA SER A 462 26.21 -4.53 -7.50
C SER A 462 25.84 -4.98 -6.08
N SER A 463 25.11 -4.14 -5.33
CA SER A 463 24.64 -4.46 -3.99
C SER A 463 23.61 -5.59 -3.95
N TYR A 464 22.70 -5.63 -4.93
CA TYR A 464 21.62 -6.63 -5.04
C TYR A 464 22.13 -7.97 -5.56
N ALA A 465 23.11 -7.98 -6.46
CA ALA A 465 23.81 -9.19 -6.90
C ALA A 465 24.50 -9.88 -5.72
N ASN A 466 24.94 -9.12 -4.72
CA ASN A 466 25.44 -9.65 -3.44
C ASN A 466 24.32 -10.15 -2.50
N GLY A 467 23.06 -9.79 -2.75
CA GLY A 467 21.88 -10.16 -1.95
C GLY A 467 21.04 -11.27 -2.60
N SER A 468 21.45 -12.52 -2.44
CA SER A 468 20.74 -13.67 -3.01
C SER A 468 19.36 -13.87 -2.36
N VAL A 469 18.32 -14.20 -3.16
CA VAL A 469 17.01 -14.66 -2.67
C VAL A 469 17.14 -15.88 -1.76
N LEU A 470 18.21 -16.66 -1.94
CA LEU A 470 18.53 -17.85 -1.13
C LEU A 470 19.23 -17.50 0.19
N ALA A 471 19.68 -16.26 0.41
CA ALA A 471 20.51 -15.92 1.57
C ALA A 471 19.85 -16.29 2.93
N PRO A 472 18.55 -16.04 3.19
CA PRO A 472 17.92 -16.46 4.44
C PRO A 472 17.89 -17.99 4.61
N THR A 473 17.63 -18.73 3.53
CA THR A 473 17.61 -20.20 3.55
C THR A 473 19.00 -20.76 3.79
N LEU A 474 20.02 -20.23 3.09
CA LEU A 474 21.41 -20.61 3.27
C LEU A 474 21.91 -20.28 4.68
N PHE A 475 21.51 -19.14 5.24
CA PHE A 475 21.83 -18.79 6.62
C PHE A 475 21.24 -19.80 7.61
N THR A 476 19.97 -20.18 7.42
CA THR A 476 19.30 -21.17 8.29
C THR A 476 19.99 -22.53 8.23
N LEU A 477 20.43 -22.96 7.05
CA LEU A 477 21.23 -24.19 6.88
C LEU A 477 22.61 -24.07 7.55
N TRP A 478 23.27 -22.94 7.36
CA TRP A 478 24.59 -22.67 7.93
C TRP A 478 24.55 -22.63 9.47
N SER A 479 23.49 -22.08 10.07
CA SER A 479 23.31 -22.01 11.52
C SER A 479 22.64 -23.24 12.14
N ALA A 480 22.51 -24.35 11.41
CA ALA A 480 21.79 -25.52 11.90
C ALA A 480 22.45 -26.14 13.15
N ASP A 481 23.78 -26.11 13.24
CA ASP A 481 24.54 -26.61 14.39
C ASP A 481 24.26 -25.83 15.68
N LEU A 482 23.82 -24.57 15.60
CA LEU A 482 23.36 -23.80 16.76
C LEU A 482 22.14 -24.46 17.42
N ILE A 483 21.21 -24.96 16.60
CA ILE A 483 19.99 -25.61 17.08
C ILE A 483 20.34 -26.89 17.82
N GLU A 484 21.30 -27.67 17.30
CA GLU A 484 21.83 -28.86 17.97
C GLU A 484 22.54 -28.52 19.29
N ASP A 485 23.44 -27.52 19.27
CA ASP A 485 24.19 -27.08 20.45
C ASP A 485 23.25 -26.60 21.56
N LEU A 486 22.24 -25.80 21.22
CA LEU A 486 21.20 -25.35 22.16
C LEU A 486 20.27 -26.48 22.60
N GLY A 487 19.98 -27.43 21.72
CA GLY A 487 19.15 -28.61 22.02
C GLY A 487 19.76 -29.55 23.05
N ARG A 488 21.08 -29.51 23.25
CA ARG A 488 21.78 -30.26 24.32
C ARG A 488 21.56 -29.67 25.71
N VAL A 489 21.05 -28.43 25.82
CA VAL A 489 20.74 -27.83 27.12
C VAL A 489 19.51 -28.51 27.72
N PRO A 490 19.59 -29.07 28.94
CA PRO A 490 18.49 -29.85 29.51
C PRO A 490 17.20 -29.04 29.62
N ARG A 491 16.08 -29.63 29.18
CA ARG A 491 14.73 -29.02 29.23
C ARG A 491 14.65 -27.63 28.58
N THR A 492 15.39 -27.44 27.49
CA THR A 492 15.34 -26.21 26.68
C THR A 492 14.81 -26.52 25.28
N SER A 493 13.73 -25.85 24.90
CA SER A 493 13.22 -25.87 23.52
C SER A 493 13.82 -24.71 22.73
N VAL A 494 14.15 -24.94 21.47
CA VAL A 494 14.79 -23.97 20.58
C VAL A 494 13.84 -23.61 19.44
N PHE A 495 13.74 -22.33 19.14
CA PHE A 495 12.95 -21.79 18.03
C PHE A 495 13.84 -20.82 17.24
N ALA A 496 14.03 -21.07 15.95
CA ALA A 496 14.87 -20.23 15.08
C ALA A 496 14.11 -19.85 13.80
N TYR A 497 14.26 -18.60 13.37
CA TYR A 497 13.75 -18.10 12.09
C TYR A 497 14.73 -17.08 11.52
N ALA A 498 15.48 -17.47 10.49
CA ALA A 498 16.62 -16.69 10.01
C ALA A 498 17.54 -16.30 11.18
N ASP A 499 17.83 -15.01 11.37
CA ASP A 499 18.70 -14.48 12.43
C ASP A 499 18.01 -14.39 13.82
N ASP A 500 16.69 -14.51 13.90
CA ASP A 500 15.96 -14.49 15.17
C ASP A 500 15.99 -15.88 15.84
N THR A 501 16.64 -15.98 17.01
CA THR A 501 16.69 -17.21 17.83
C THR A 501 16.03 -16.98 19.19
N ALA A 502 15.19 -17.91 19.63
CA ALA A 502 14.54 -17.92 20.93
C ALA A 502 14.65 -19.29 21.62
N THR A 503 14.87 -19.28 22.93
CA THR A 503 14.94 -20.49 23.75
C THR A 503 13.93 -20.46 24.88
N LEU A 504 13.20 -21.56 25.10
CA LEU A 504 12.30 -21.75 26.24
C LEU A 504 12.92 -22.77 27.20
N SER A 505 13.43 -22.31 28.34
CA SER A 505 14.03 -23.17 29.37
C SER A 505 13.04 -23.40 30.52
N ALA A 506 12.87 -24.65 30.95
CA ALA A 506 11.96 -25.02 32.04
C ALA A 506 12.69 -25.70 33.20
N GLY A 507 12.17 -25.58 34.43
CA GLY A 507 12.67 -26.23 35.64
C GLY A 507 11.58 -26.43 36.68
N ALA A 508 11.82 -27.31 37.66
CA ALA A 508 10.90 -27.54 38.78
C ALA A 508 10.88 -26.33 39.73
N SER A 509 11.96 -25.55 39.74
CA SER A 509 12.08 -24.29 40.48
C SER A 509 12.56 -23.14 39.58
N MET A 510 12.34 -21.89 40.01
CA MET A 510 12.82 -20.71 39.29
C MET A 510 14.36 -20.65 39.19
N PRO A 511 15.13 -20.96 40.25
CA PRO A 511 16.60 -21.03 40.14
C PRO A 511 17.08 -22.03 39.09
N GLU A 512 16.45 -23.21 39.03
CA GLU A 512 16.80 -24.25 38.04
C GLU A 512 16.48 -23.80 36.60
N ALA A 513 15.30 -23.20 36.39
CA ALA A 513 14.93 -22.65 35.08
C ALA A 513 15.87 -21.51 34.64
N LYS A 514 16.27 -20.64 35.57
CA LYS A 514 17.24 -19.57 35.35
C LYS A 514 18.62 -20.12 34.99
N ALA A 515 19.10 -21.15 35.70
CA ALA A 515 20.39 -21.78 35.42
C ALA A 515 20.44 -22.36 34.00
N ARG A 516 19.36 -23.04 33.57
CA ARG A 516 19.23 -23.56 32.19
C ARG A 516 19.16 -22.46 31.14
N ALA A 517 18.42 -21.39 31.41
CA ALA A 517 18.37 -20.23 30.51
C ALA A 517 19.75 -19.55 30.38
N GLN A 518 20.53 -19.48 31.47
CA GLN A 518 21.90 -18.99 31.44
C GLN A 518 22.81 -19.92 30.63
N GLN A 519 22.71 -21.23 30.83
CA GLN A 519 23.45 -22.22 30.05
C GLN A 519 23.15 -22.08 28.54
N ALA A 520 21.89 -21.88 28.16
CA ALA A 520 21.52 -21.63 26.77
C ALA A 520 22.13 -20.32 26.21
N ALA A 521 22.13 -19.24 27.00
CA ALA A 521 22.78 -17.98 26.62
C ALA A 521 24.31 -18.15 26.44
N ASP A 522 24.95 -18.91 27.33
CA ASP A 522 26.38 -19.19 27.28
C ASP A 522 26.74 -20.07 26.06
N THR A 523 25.90 -21.06 25.74
CA THR A 523 26.02 -21.88 24.53
C THR A 523 25.91 -21.03 23.27
N LEU A 524 24.91 -20.15 23.18
CA LEU A 524 24.74 -19.21 22.07
C LEU A 524 25.98 -18.30 21.92
N ALA A 525 26.51 -17.76 23.02
CA ALA A 525 27.72 -16.93 23.01
C ALA A 525 28.99 -17.70 22.64
N GLY A 526 29.08 -18.97 23.04
CA GLY A 526 30.15 -19.87 22.60
C GLY A 526 30.10 -20.14 21.09
N TRP A 527 28.92 -20.48 20.58
CA TRP A 527 28.68 -20.70 19.16
C TRP A 527 28.99 -19.44 18.32
N ALA A 528 28.49 -18.28 18.74
CA ALA A 528 28.73 -17.03 18.03
C ALA A 528 30.23 -16.67 17.95
N ARG A 529 30.99 -16.87 19.04
CA ARG A 529 32.45 -16.67 19.03
C ARG A 529 33.16 -17.65 18.08
N ARG A 530 32.75 -18.92 18.06
CA ARG A 530 33.28 -19.96 17.17
C ARG A 530 33.11 -19.56 15.70
N TRP A 531 31.94 -19.04 15.36
CA TRP A 531 31.56 -18.63 14.00
C TRP A 531 31.84 -17.16 13.69
N LYS A 532 32.57 -16.45 14.57
CA LYS A 532 32.92 -15.02 14.43
C LYS A 532 31.72 -14.09 14.23
N MET A 533 30.57 -14.47 14.78
CA MET A 533 29.36 -13.65 14.84
C MET A 533 29.35 -12.75 16.08
N LYS A 534 28.58 -11.66 16.00
CA LYS A 534 28.32 -10.76 17.12
C LYS A 534 26.88 -10.90 17.58
N ILE A 535 26.67 -11.18 18.86
CA ILE A 535 25.35 -11.20 19.45
C ILE A 535 24.95 -9.77 19.82
N ALA A 536 23.74 -9.37 19.47
CA ALA A 536 23.19 -8.11 19.90
C ALA A 536 22.62 -8.24 21.33
N GLY A 537 23.48 -8.47 22.34
CA GLY A 537 23.05 -8.74 23.73
C GLY A 537 22.14 -7.66 24.32
N GLN A 538 22.32 -6.40 23.92
CA GLN A 538 21.46 -5.27 24.32
C GLN A 538 20.05 -5.32 23.72
N LYS A 539 19.83 -6.08 22.64
CA LYS A 539 18.52 -6.29 22.01
C LYS A 539 17.83 -7.56 22.52
N THR A 540 18.55 -8.44 23.22
CA THR A 540 18.01 -9.67 23.78
C THR A 540 16.95 -9.36 24.85
N GLN A 541 15.84 -10.10 24.83
CA GLN A 541 14.75 -9.96 25.80
C GLN A 541 14.56 -11.27 26.56
N ALA A 542 14.14 -11.16 27.82
CA ALA A 542 13.75 -12.32 28.64
C ALA A 542 12.35 -12.12 29.22
N LEU A 543 11.56 -13.19 29.26
CA LEU A 543 10.23 -13.24 29.89
C LEU A 543 10.15 -14.44 30.82
N VAL A 544 9.76 -14.20 32.07
CA VAL A 544 9.53 -15.26 33.07
C VAL A 544 8.08 -15.71 33.00
N LEU A 545 7.85 -16.99 32.68
CA LEU A 545 6.52 -17.59 32.64
C LEU A 545 6.14 -18.22 34.00
N SER A 546 5.88 -17.40 35.02
CA SER A 546 5.36 -17.86 36.34
C SER A 546 3.93 -17.38 36.61
N GLN A 547 3.19 -18.02 37.52
CA GLN A 547 1.94 -17.47 38.08
C GLN A 547 2.19 -16.37 39.12
N TRP A 548 3.38 -16.34 39.70
CA TRP A 548 3.78 -15.36 40.71
C TRP A 548 4.61 -14.25 40.06
N SER A 549 4.22 -12.99 40.26
CA SER A 549 4.96 -11.84 39.73
C SER A 549 6.35 -11.69 40.35
N LYS A 550 6.49 -12.05 41.63
CA LYS A 550 7.76 -11.98 42.38
C LYS A 550 8.90 -12.75 41.72
N ASP A 551 8.60 -13.84 41.01
CA ASP A 551 9.62 -14.68 40.37
C ASP A 551 10.32 -13.95 39.21
N ALA A 552 9.72 -12.88 38.67
CA ALA A 552 10.28 -12.07 37.61
C ALA A 552 11.11 -10.88 38.13
N THR A 553 10.88 -10.42 39.37
CA THR A 553 11.45 -9.18 39.92
C THR A 553 12.98 -9.19 39.92
N ASP A 554 13.59 -10.32 40.32
CA ASP A 554 15.05 -10.48 40.44
C ASP A 554 15.65 -11.33 39.31
N PHE A 555 14.89 -11.53 38.22
CA PHE A 555 15.37 -12.33 37.10
C PHE A 555 16.35 -11.54 36.23
N LYS A 556 17.55 -12.10 36.07
CA LYS A 556 18.63 -11.54 35.26
C LYS A 556 19.42 -12.64 34.57
N LEU A 557 19.77 -12.44 33.31
CA LEU A 557 20.69 -13.27 32.54
C LEU A 557 21.88 -12.42 32.07
N LYS A 558 23.01 -13.06 31.81
CA LYS A 558 24.16 -12.43 31.16
C LYS A 558 24.29 -13.00 29.75
N VAL A 559 24.17 -12.16 28.73
CA VAL A 559 24.23 -12.57 27.32
C VAL A 559 25.33 -11.76 26.63
N ASP A 560 26.43 -12.44 26.26
CA ASP A 560 27.60 -11.83 25.63
C ASP A 560 28.09 -10.57 26.37
N GLY A 561 28.16 -10.65 27.70
CA GLY A 561 28.57 -9.55 28.57
C GLY A 561 27.47 -8.55 28.95
N ALA A 562 26.32 -8.52 28.26
CA ALA A 562 25.20 -7.64 28.59
C ALA A 562 24.27 -8.26 29.66
N GLU A 563 23.80 -7.44 30.62
CA GLU A 563 22.77 -7.86 31.59
C GLU A 563 21.36 -7.73 30.98
N VAL A 564 20.66 -8.86 30.85
CA VAL A 564 19.28 -8.95 30.33
C VAL A 564 18.33 -9.20 31.50
N LYS A 565 17.48 -8.21 31.82
CA LYS A 565 16.48 -8.31 32.88
C LYS A 565 15.19 -8.96 32.39
N GLY A 566 14.48 -9.65 33.28
CA GLY A 566 13.14 -10.15 33.01
C GLY A 566 12.15 -9.01 32.80
N SER A 567 11.49 -8.98 31.63
CA SER A 567 10.46 -8.02 31.29
C SER A 567 9.06 -8.63 31.49
N PRO A 568 8.02 -7.84 31.83
CA PRO A 568 6.64 -8.33 31.86
C PRO A 568 6.13 -8.77 30.47
N HIS A 569 6.79 -8.30 29.40
CA HIS A 569 6.43 -8.56 28.02
C HIS A 569 7.66 -8.90 27.17
N LEU A 570 7.50 -9.84 26.23
CA LEU A 570 8.52 -10.15 25.24
C LEU A 570 7.91 -10.16 23.85
N LYS A 571 8.57 -9.52 22.89
CA LYS A 571 8.09 -9.46 21.50
C LYS A 571 8.85 -10.45 20.64
N LEU A 572 8.16 -11.43 20.09
CA LEU A 572 8.72 -12.45 19.19
C LEU A 572 7.95 -12.45 17.87
N LEU A 573 8.65 -12.28 16.75
CA LEU A 573 8.07 -12.26 15.40
C LEU A 573 6.80 -11.38 15.27
N GLY A 574 6.78 -10.25 15.97
CA GLY A 574 5.66 -9.30 15.96
C GLY A 574 4.54 -9.56 16.96
N ILE A 575 4.58 -10.66 17.72
CA ILE A 575 3.61 -11.01 18.78
C ILE A 575 4.17 -10.67 20.15
N THR A 576 3.39 -10.01 20.99
CA THR A 576 3.78 -9.68 22.36
C THR A 576 3.27 -10.75 23.33
N LEU A 577 4.19 -11.52 23.89
CA LEU A 577 3.93 -12.50 24.94
C LEU A 577 3.90 -11.80 26.30
N ASP A 578 2.99 -12.21 27.17
CA ASP A 578 2.97 -11.84 28.58
C ASP A 578 3.15 -13.07 29.48
N ARG A 579 3.46 -12.84 30.75
CA ARG A 579 3.75 -13.87 31.76
C ARG A 579 2.69 -14.99 31.85
N LEU A 580 1.42 -14.67 31.64
CA LEU A 580 0.30 -15.62 31.74
C LEU A 580 -0.12 -16.18 30.38
N LEU A 581 0.45 -15.67 29.29
CA LEU A 581 0.07 -15.96 27.90
C LEU A 581 -1.42 -15.64 27.64
N HIS A 582 -1.89 -14.51 28.19
CA HIS A 582 -3.25 -14.00 27.94
C HIS A 582 -3.32 -13.04 26.75
N PHE A 583 -2.18 -12.54 26.30
CA PHE A 583 -2.00 -11.66 25.15
C PHE A 583 -2.71 -10.30 25.31
N GLY A 584 -2.88 -9.83 26.55
CA GLY A 584 -3.57 -8.57 26.84
C GLY A 584 -2.86 -7.36 26.24
N GLU A 585 -1.54 -7.25 26.45
CA GLU A 585 -0.71 -6.19 25.87
C GLU A 585 -0.60 -6.32 24.35
N HIS A 586 -0.63 -7.55 23.81
CA HIS A 586 -0.69 -7.77 22.37
C HIS A 586 -1.98 -7.20 21.77
N CYS A 587 -3.14 -7.51 22.35
CA CYS A 587 -4.42 -6.93 21.92
C CYS A 587 -4.43 -5.40 22.02
N ALA A 588 -3.88 -4.84 23.09
CA ALA A 588 -3.75 -3.38 23.25
C ALA A 588 -2.85 -2.76 22.17
N SER A 589 -1.69 -3.37 21.90
CA SER A 589 -0.75 -2.98 20.86
C SER A 589 -1.37 -3.05 19.46
N VAL A 590 -2.04 -4.15 19.14
CA VAL A 590 -2.77 -4.36 17.88
C VAL A 590 -3.85 -3.29 17.72
N ARG A 591 -4.60 -2.97 18.78
CA ARG A 591 -5.59 -1.88 18.77
C ARG A 591 -4.95 -0.52 18.51
N ARG A 592 -3.83 -0.19 19.17
CA ARG A 592 -3.08 1.07 18.93
C ARG A 592 -2.63 1.19 17.47
N LYS A 593 -2.20 0.09 16.85
CA LYS A 593 -1.82 0.04 15.42
C LYS A 593 -3.00 0.15 14.47
N THR A 594 -4.15 -0.39 14.84
CA THR A 594 -5.32 -0.43 13.95
C THR A 594 -6.13 0.86 13.95
N LYS A 595 -6.21 1.58 15.07
CA LYS A 595 -6.98 2.83 15.16
C LYS A 595 -6.65 3.87 14.07
N PRO A 596 -5.37 4.18 13.78
CA PRO A 596 -5.02 5.05 12.66
C PRO A 596 -5.51 4.52 11.31
N ARG A 597 -5.43 3.21 11.07
CA ARG A 597 -5.92 2.57 9.83
C ARG A 597 -7.42 2.77 9.64
N ILE A 598 -8.19 2.69 10.73
CA ILE A 598 -9.62 2.97 10.72
C ILE A 598 -9.89 4.44 10.41
N ALA A 599 -9.11 5.36 11.00
CA ALA A 599 -9.20 6.79 10.69
C ALA A 599 -8.88 7.07 9.21
N HIS A 600 -7.88 6.41 8.64
CA HIS A 600 -7.56 6.50 7.21
C HIS A 600 -8.74 6.00 6.37
N LEU A 601 -9.30 4.82 6.65
CA LEU A 601 -10.47 4.32 5.93
C LEU A 601 -11.66 5.27 6.04
N ARG A 602 -11.92 5.82 7.24
CA ARG A 602 -12.98 6.81 7.48
C ARG A 602 -12.74 8.10 6.71
N SER A 603 -11.50 8.51 6.47
CA SER A 603 -11.22 9.69 5.65
C SER A 603 -11.55 9.49 4.17
N MET A 604 -11.65 8.24 3.68
CA MET A 604 -11.91 7.90 2.27
C MET A 604 -13.39 7.80 1.91
N THR A 605 -14.29 7.93 2.88
CA THR A 605 -15.73 7.74 2.66
C THR A 605 -16.55 8.55 3.67
N ASN A 606 -17.75 8.93 3.27
CA ASN A 606 -18.76 9.49 4.16
C ASN A 606 -20.14 8.93 3.75
N ARG A 607 -21.22 9.51 4.29
CA ARG A 607 -22.59 9.10 4.00
C ARG A 607 -22.96 9.27 2.53
N SER A 608 -22.54 10.35 1.87
CA SER A 608 -22.96 10.68 0.50
C SER A 608 -21.88 10.53 -0.57
N TRP A 609 -20.62 10.35 -0.19
CA TRP A 609 -19.50 10.32 -1.13
C TRP A 609 -18.41 9.33 -0.72
N GLY A 610 -17.51 9.02 -1.66
CA GLY A 610 -16.29 8.24 -1.45
C GLY A 610 -16.41 6.80 -1.89
N LEU A 611 -15.68 5.92 -1.21
CA LEU A 611 -15.64 4.50 -1.59
C LEU A 611 -17.01 3.84 -1.46
N GLN A 612 -17.37 3.01 -2.45
CA GLN A 612 -18.54 2.15 -2.43
C GLN A 612 -18.29 0.91 -1.55
N GLU A 613 -19.38 0.22 -1.20
CA GLU A 613 -19.36 -0.84 -0.19
C GLU A 613 -18.39 -1.98 -0.56
N GLN A 614 -18.37 -2.41 -1.82
CA GLN A 614 -17.51 -3.50 -2.28
C GLN A 614 -16.01 -3.20 -2.04
N GLN A 615 -15.58 -1.99 -2.36
CA GLN A 615 -14.22 -1.52 -2.13
C GLN A 615 -13.96 -1.37 -0.62
N LEU A 616 -14.90 -0.81 0.13
CA LEU A 616 -14.79 -0.68 1.59
C LEU A 616 -14.63 -2.03 2.29
N ARG A 617 -15.44 -3.05 1.93
CA ARG A 617 -15.34 -4.40 2.48
C ARG A 617 -13.99 -5.05 2.14
N THR A 618 -13.53 -4.89 0.89
CA THR A 618 -12.26 -5.46 0.44
C THR A 618 -11.08 -4.83 1.20
N VAL A 619 -11.06 -3.51 1.30
CA VAL A 619 -10.03 -2.76 2.02
C VAL A 619 -10.09 -3.04 3.52
N ALA A 620 -11.28 -3.07 4.13
CA ALA A 620 -11.47 -3.40 5.53
C ALA A 620 -10.88 -4.78 5.89
N ASN A 621 -11.14 -5.79 5.06
CA ASN A 621 -10.60 -7.13 5.26
C ASN A 621 -9.07 -7.17 5.07
N GLY A 622 -8.54 -6.62 3.99
CA GLY A 622 -7.11 -6.70 3.69
C GLY A 622 -6.23 -5.80 4.57
N TYR A 623 -6.62 -4.54 4.74
CA TYR A 623 -5.78 -3.51 5.38
C TYR A 623 -5.96 -3.44 6.90
N ILE A 624 -7.19 -3.65 7.40
CA ILE A 624 -7.49 -3.54 8.83
C ILE A 624 -7.55 -4.93 9.49
N ARG A 625 -8.43 -5.82 9.04
CA ARG A 625 -8.54 -7.17 9.62
C ARG A 625 -7.23 -7.95 9.48
N GLY A 626 -6.54 -7.85 8.34
CA GLY A 626 -5.21 -8.46 8.18
C GLY A 626 -4.18 -8.02 9.22
N ALA A 627 -4.26 -6.78 9.72
CA ALA A 627 -3.40 -6.31 10.82
C ALA A 627 -3.90 -6.75 12.19
N LEU A 628 -5.23 -6.79 12.41
CA LEU A 628 -5.84 -7.28 13.65
C LEU A 628 -5.59 -8.77 13.87
N GLU A 629 -5.65 -9.57 12.81
CA GLU A 629 -5.56 -11.03 12.85
C GLU A 629 -4.17 -11.56 12.44
N TYR A 630 -3.13 -10.71 12.43
CA TYR A 630 -1.77 -11.15 12.13
C TYR A 630 -1.32 -12.24 13.11
N ALA A 631 -0.95 -13.40 12.56
CA ALA A 631 -0.64 -14.65 13.29
C ALA A 631 -1.69 -15.03 14.35
N ALA A 632 -2.96 -14.69 14.14
CA ALA A 632 -4.02 -14.87 15.14
C ALA A 632 -4.17 -16.32 15.61
N SER A 633 -3.90 -17.31 14.78
CA SER A 633 -3.93 -18.72 15.20
C SER A 633 -2.96 -19.02 16.36
N ALA A 634 -1.86 -18.29 16.51
CA ALA A 634 -0.88 -18.51 17.57
C ALA A 634 -1.32 -17.95 18.93
N TRP A 635 -2.12 -16.88 18.96
CA TRP A 635 -2.43 -16.15 20.19
C TRP A 635 -3.93 -16.05 20.49
N LEU A 636 -4.79 -15.85 19.49
CA LEU A 636 -6.23 -15.67 19.68
C LEU A 636 -6.91 -16.86 20.37
N PRO A 637 -6.53 -18.14 20.10
CA PRO A 637 -7.04 -19.29 20.85
C PRO A 637 -6.72 -19.28 22.34
N ALA A 638 -5.69 -18.56 22.77
CA ALA A 638 -5.27 -18.42 24.16
C ALA A 638 -5.80 -17.15 24.83
N THR A 639 -6.26 -16.18 24.04
CA THR A 639 -6.75 -14.90 24.53
C THR A 639 -8.09 -15.03 25.26
N PRO A 640 -8.22 -14.49 26.49
CA PRO A 640 -9.49 -14.41 27.21
C PRO A 640 -10.55 -13.56 26.48
N PRO A 641 -11.86 -13.87 26.61
CA PRO A 641 -12.94 -13.15 25.91
C PRO A 641 -12.91 -11.62 26.11
N GLY A 642 -12.58 -11.14 27.31
CA GLY A 642 -12.50 -9.70 27.59
C GLY A 642 -11.42 -8.97 26.78
N HIS A 643 -10.33 -9.64 26.42
CA HIS A 643 -9.30 -9.09 25.54
C HIS A 643 -9.69 -9.20 24.06
N VAL A 644 -10.34 -10.28 23.64
CA VAL A 644 -10.91 -10.43 22.28
C VAL A 644 -11.95 -9.35 22.00
N GLU A 645 -12.78 -9.01 22.99
CA GLU A 645 -13.77 -7.93 22.91
C GLU A 645 -13.14 -6.56 22.61
N GLN A 646 -11.88 -6.32 23.01
CA GLN A 646 -11.17 -5.10 22.63
C GLN A 646 -10.92 -5.02 21.12
N LEU A 647 -10.68 -6.15 20.46
CA LEU A 647 -10.50 -6.24 19.02
C LEU A 647 -11.84 -6.11 18.30
N ASP A 648 -12.89 -6.77 18.83
CA ASP A 648 -14.23 -6.71 18.26
C ASP A 648 -14.82 -5.30 18.30
N ARG A 649 -14.49 -4.49 19.31
CA ARG A 649 -14.84 -3.05 19.34
C ARG A 649 -14.26 -2.29 18.15
N GLU A 650 -13.03 -2.57 17.76
CA GLU A 650 -12.41 -1.94 16.60
C GLU A 650 -13.04 -2.47 15.29
N LEU A 651 -13.33 -3.78 15.18
CA LEU A 651 -14.08 -4.33 14.04
C LEU A 651 -15.47 -3.71 13.90
N ARG A 652 -16.19 -3.43 15.00
CA ARG A 652 -17.47 -2.69 14.96
C ARG A 652 -17.29 -1.24 14.50
N SER A 653 -16.15 -0.60 14.80
CA SER A 653 -15.85 0.72 14.25
C SER A 653 -15.61 0.66 12.73
N VAL A 654 -14.97 -0.40 12.23
CA VAL A 654 -14.82 -0.64 10.79
C VAL A 654 -16.16 -0.92 10.13
N ALA A 655 -16.99 -1.79 10.72
CA ALA A 655 -18.31 -2.12 10.21
C ALA A 655 -19.16 -0.86 9.98
N ARG A 656 -19.13 0.10 10.92
CA ARG A 656 -19.83 1.39 10.75
C ARG A 656 -19.28 2.25 9.61
N VAL A 657 -17.99 2.18 9.32
CA VAL A 657 -17.41 2.89 8.16
C VAL A 657 -17.86 2.22 6.86
N VAL A 658 -17.91 0.88 6.82
CA VAL A 658 -18.39 0.11 5.66
C VAL A 658 -19.87 0.41 5.38
N THR A 659 -20.73 0.24 6.37
CA THR A 659 -22.19 0.33 6.19
C THR A 659 -22.73 1.75 6.32
N GLY A 660 -21.99 2.67 6.94
CA GLY A 660 -22.48 3.99 7.32
C GLY A 660 -23.49 3.96 8.48
N CYS A 661 -23.68 2.82 9.15
CA CYS A 661 -24.57 2.69 10.30
C CYS A 661 -24.13 3.56 11.49
N THR A 662 -25.11 4.01 12.29
CA THR A 662 -24.85 4.92 13.41
C THR A 662 -24.24 4.18 14.62
N ARG A 663 -23.82 4.94 15.65
CA ARG A 663 -23.19 4.35 16.84
C ARG A 663 -24.11 3.37 17.57
N SER A 664 -25.40 3.68 17.61
CA SER A 664 -26.45 2.95 18.34
C SER A 664 -27.07 1.78 17.57
N THR A 665 -26.64 1.52 16.32
CA THR A 665 -27.10 0.33 15.58
C THR A 665 -26.75 -0.95 16.35
N PRO A 666 -27.68 -1.91 16.50
CA PRO A 666 -27.41 -3.17 17.18
C PRO A 666 -26.24 -3.95 16.56
N VAL A 667 -25.45 -4.65 17.41
CA VAL A 667 -24.18 -5.25 17.00
C VAL A 667 -24.35 -6.36 15.96
N ALA A 668 -25.30 -7.28 16.15
CA ALA A 668 -25.50 -8.39 15.23
C ALA A 668 -25.87 -7.92 13.81
N PRO A 669 -26.91 -7.07 13.62
CA PRO A 669 -27.22 -6.46 12.32
C PRO A 669 -26.05 -5.69 11.72
N LEU A 670 -25.35 -4.87 12.51
CA LEU A 670 -24.21 -4.07 12.04
C LEU A 670 -23.09 -4.95 11.44
N MET A 671 -22.71 -6.01 12.15
CA MET A 671 -21.62 -6.89 11.73
C MET A 671 -22.03 -7.76 10.53
N ALA A 672 -23.30 -8.18 10.47
CA ALA A 672 -23.86 -8.92 9.36
C ALA A 672 -23.97 -8.08 8.07
N GLU A 673 -24.53 -6.87 8.15
CA GLU A 673 -24.61 -5.90 7.05
C GLU A 673 -23.22 -5.47 6.55
N ALA A 674 -22.19 -5.50 7.39
CA ALA A 674 -20.82 -5.20 6.95
C ALA A 674 -20.09 -6.41 6.33
N GLY A 675 -20.62 -7.63 6.47
CA GLY A 675 -19.91 -8.86 6.14
C GLY A 675 -18.63 -9.06 6.96
N LEU A 676 -18.61 -8.57 8.20
CA LEU A 676 -17.45 -8.61 9.08
C LEU A 676 -17.79 -9.41 10.35
N PRO A 677 -17.62 -10.75 10.35
CA PRO A 677 -17.76 -11.54 11.57
C PRO A 677 -16.79 -11.07 12.66
N ALA A 678 -17.20 -11.20 13.93
CA ALA A 678 -16.35 -10.93 15.08
C ALA A 678 -15.13 -11.88 15.11
N ALA A 679 -14.02 -11.43 15.70
CA ALA A 679 -12.83 -12.25 15.94
C ALA A 679 -13.17 -13.49 16.79
N GLN A 680 -14.11 -13.35 17.74
CA GLN A 680 -14.59 -14.46 18.55
C GLN A 680 -15.22 -15.59 17.71
N VAL A 681 -15.99 -15.24 16.66
CA VAL A 681 -16.62 -16.22 15.75
C VAL A 681 -15.57 -16.95 14.92
N ARG A 682 -14.49 -16.26 14.54
CA ARG A 682 -13.42 -16.79 13.68
C ARG A 682 -12.37 -17.60 14.43
N ARG A 683 -12.33 -17.52 15.75
CA ARG A 683 -11.29 -18.11 16.62
C ARG A 683 -11.15 -19.62 16.40
N GLY A 684 -12.25 -20.36 16.34
CA GLY A 684 -12.26 -21.81 16.07
C GLY A 684 -11.71 -22.13 14.68
N THR A 685 -12.20 -21.45 13.64
CA THR A 685 -11.73 -21.60 12.26
C THR A 685 -10.21 -21.36 12.13
N LEU A 686 -9.68 -20.33 12.78
CA LEU A 686 -8.24 -20.03 12.75
C LEU A 686 -7.40 -21.07 13.49
N ALA A 687 -7.92 -21.61 14.59
CA ALA A 687 -7.28 -22.70 15.33
C ALA A 687 -7.27 -24.01 14.52
N THR A 688 -8.40 -24.38 13.91
CA THR A 688 -8.50 -25.53 13.00
C THR A 688 -7.55 -25.40 11.84
N ARG A 689 -7.46 -24.21 11.22
CA ARG A 689 -6.51 -24.00 10.12
C ARG A 689 -5.08 -24.30 10.52
N MET A 690 -4.63 -23.83 11.70
CA MET A 690 -3.29 -24.14 12.19
C MET A 690 -3.09 -25.63 12.47
N LEU A 691 -4.10 -26.26 13.07
CA LEU A 691 -4.08 -27.70 13.35
C LEU A 691 -3.97 -28.54 12.09
N CYS A 692 -4.81 -28.27 11.09
CA CYS A 692 -4.78 -28.97 9.82
C CYS A 692 -3.51 -28.65 9.02
N LEU A 693 -3.01 -27.41 9.04
CA LEU A 693 -1.70 -27.10 8.43
C LEU A 693 -0.57 -27.93 9.03
N ALA A 694 -0.52 -28.05 10.36
CA ALA A 694 0.47 -28.89 11.02
C ALA A 694 0.30 -30.37 10.68
N ARG A 695 -0.94 -30.88 10.67
CA ARG A 695 -1.24 -32.28 10.31
C ARG A 695 -1.00 -32.62 8.84
N SER A 696 -0.98 -31.63 7.96
CA SER A 696 -0.60 -31.82 6.56
C SER A 696 0.91 -32.01 6.35
N LEU A 697 1.76 -31.82 7.37
CA LEU A 697 3.19 -32.09 7.27
C LEU A 697 3.48 -33.59 7.45
N PRO A 698 4.68 -34.09 7.09
CA PRO A 698 5.10 -35.47 7.37
C PRO A 698 4.98 -35.84 8.86
N GLU A 699 4.78 -37.11 9.17
CA GLU A 699 4.54 -37.60 10.55
C GLU A 699 5.68 -37.30 11.52
N ASP A 700 6.91 -37.28 11.00
CA ASP A 700 8.14 -36.97 11.73
C ASP A 700 8.42 -35.45 11.82
N ASP A 701 7.63 -34.61 11.14
CA ASP A 701 7.80 -33.16 11.22
C ASP A 701 7.54 -32.66 12.67
N PRO A 702 8.47 -31.88 13.26
CA PRO A 702 8.34 -31.41 14.64
C PRO A 702 7.03 -30.66 14.91
N LEU A 703 6.48 -29.92 13.94
CA LEU A 703 5.23 -29.20 14.09
C LEU A 703 4.02 -30.14 14.07
N ARG A 704 4.03 -31.21 13.27
CA ARG A 704 2.98 -32.25 13.30
C ARG A 704 2.99 -33.00 14.62
N VAL A 705 4.17 -33.42 15.08
CA VAL A 705 4.35 -34.05 16.40
C VAL A 705 3.78 -33.16 17.51
N ILE A 706 4.11 -31.86 17.49
CA ILE A 706 3.56 -30.88 18.44
C ILE A 706 2.04 -30.78 18.34
N ALA A 707 1.46 -30.85 17.14
CA ALA A 707 0.02 -30.74 16.91
C ALA A 707 -0.77 -31.90 17.50
N ASP A 708 -0.26 -33.11 17.36
CA ASP A 708 -0.91 -34.34 17.78
C ASP A 708 -0.78 -34.62 19.28
N GLN A 709 0.21 -34.01 19.95
CA GLN A 709 0.27 -34.01 21.41
C GLN A 709 -0.97 -33.37 22.06
N ASP A 710 -1.40 -33.91 23.21
CA ASP A 710 -2.41 -33.30 24.09
C ASP A 710 -1.87 -33.01 25.49
N PRO A 711 -0.96 -32.02 25.64
CA PRO A 711 -0.38 -31.71 26.94
C PRO A 711 -1.43 -31.09 27.88
N PRO A 712 -1.25 -31.25 29.21
CA PRO A 712 -2.10 -30.61 30.20
C PRO A 712 -2.06 -29.08 30.07
N ARG A 713 -3.16 -28.42 30.43
CA ARG A 713 -3.21 -26.95 30.43
C ARG A 713 -2.30 -26.41 31.52
N ARG A 714 -1.42 -25.46 31.18
CA ARG A 714 -0.70 -24.66 32.19
C ARG A 714 -1.68 -23.89 33.09
N LEU A 715 -2.73 -23.31 32.51
CA LEU A 715 -3.77 -22.54 33.21
C LEU A 715 -5.15 -22.96 32.71
N LYS A 716 -6.15 -23.10 33.60
CA LYS A 716 -7.54 -23.42 33.20
C LYS A 716 -8.13 -22.40 32.22
N SER A 717 -7.76 -21.12 32.38
CA SER A 717 -8.24 -19.99 31.58
C SER A 717 -7.60 -19.85 30.20
N THR A 718 -6.55 -20.64 29.90
CA THR A 718 -5.81 -20.54 28.63
C THR A 718 -5.98 -21.81 27.81
N THR A 719 -6.38 -21.66 26.55
CA THR A 719 -6.51 -22.76 25.58
C THR A 719 -5.54 -22.56 24.42
N GLY A 720 -4.96 -23.63 23.88
CA GLY A 720 -4.09 -23.55 22.70
C GLY A 720 -4.87 -23.80 21.40
N TRP A 721 -4.26 -23.47 20.25
CA TRP A 721 -4.84 -23.76 18.94
C TRP A 721 -5.11 -25.25 18.72
N ARG A 722 -4.31 -26.15 19.30
CA ARG A 722 -4.49 -27.61 19.22
C ARG A 722 -5.86 -28.04 19.74
N ARG A 723 -6.14 -27.70 21.00
CA ARG A 723 -7.38 -28.09 21.67
C ARG A 723 -8.58 -27.41 21.03
N LEU A 724 -8.52 -26.10 20.81
CA LEU A 724 -9.65 -25.38 20.21
C LEU A 724 -9.93 -25.84 18.77
N GLY A 725 -8.88 -26.16 18.01
CA GLY A 725 -9.02 -26.74 16.68
C GLY A 725 -9.69 -28.11 16.71
N ARG A 726 -9.29 -29.00 17.64
CA ARG A 726 -9.94 -30.30 17.86
C ARG A 726 -11.40 -30.16 18.29
N GLU A 727 -11.71 -29.26 19.23
CA GLU A 727 -13.08 -28.96 19.66
C GLU A 727 -13.94 -28.47 18.50
N ALA A 728 -13.39 -27.60 17.64
CA ALA A 728 -14.10 -27.10 16.46
C ALA A 728 -14.32 -28.18 15.39
N LEU A 729 -13.38 -29.11 15.20
CA LEU A 729 -13.58 -30.27 14.31
C LEU A 729 -14.67 -31.21 14.84
N ARG A 730 -14.67 -31.50 16.14
CA ARG A 730 -15.71 -32.32 16.80
C ARG A 730 -17.09 -31.70 16.68
N ALA A 731 -17.20 -30.39 16.86
CA ALA A 731 -18.46 -29.67 16.69
C ALA A 731 -19.00 -29.73 15.24
N CYS A 732 -18.18 -30.15 14.28
CA CYS A 732 -18.56 -30.34 12.88
C CYS A 732 -18.60 -31.82 12.46
N HIS A 733 -18.32 -32.76 13.37
CA HIS A 733 -18.14 -34.19 13.06
C HIS A 733 -17.07 -34.42 11.98
N LEU A 734 -15.90 -33.79 12.13
CA LEU A 734 -14.78 -33.82 11.17
C LEU A 734 -13.46 -34.29 11.80
N GLU A 735 -13.47 -34.75 13.03
CA GLU A 735 -12.28 -35.20 13.76
C GLU A 735 -11.59 -36.43 13.15
N ASP A 736 -12.36 -37.24 12.42
CA ASP A 736 -12.00 -38.47 11.74
C ASP A 736 -11.61 -38.27 10.27
N VAL A 737 -11.85 -37.08 9.70
CA VAL A 737 -11.45 -36.79 8.30
C VAL A 737 -9.93 -36.66 8.22
N PRO A 738 -9.24 -37.50 7.43
CA PRO A 738 -7.80 -37.38 7.27
C PRO A 738 -7.47 -36.08 6.54
N VAL A 739 -6.44 -35.39 7.02
CA VAL A 739 -5.93 -34.17 6.38
C VAL A 739 -5.00 -34.56 5.26
N GLU A 740 -5.24 -34.06 4.06
CA GLU A 740 -4.35 -34.29 2.91
C GLU A 740 -2.92 -33.78 3.21
N GLU A 741 -1.93 -34.64 2.97
CA GLU A 741 -0.53 -34.28 3.15
C GLU A 741 -0.13 -33.18 2.16
N ARG A 742 0.71 -32.25 2.60
CA ARG A 742 1.17 -31.12 1.80
C ARG A 742 2.26 -31.57 0.84
N LEU A 743 2.22 -31.05 -0.39
CA LEU A 743 3.27 -31.22 -1.37
C LEU A 743 4.60 -30.65 -0.85
N GLN A 744 5.57 -31.54 -0.58
CA GLN A 744 6.91 -31.17 -0.08
C GLN A 744 7.86 -30.78 -1.21
N VAL A 745 7.81 -31.52 -2.32
CA VAL A 745 8.68 -31.33 -3.48
C VAL A 745 7.83 -30.91 -4.67
N MET A 746 8.09 -29.72 -5.20
CA MET A 746 7.45 -29.27 -6.44
C MET A 746 8.10 -29.97 -7.63
N LEU A 747 7.30 -30.23 -8.68
CA LEU A 747 7.84 -30.71 -9.94
C LEU A 747 8.78 -29.65 -10.54
N PRO A 748 9.87 -30.03 -11.22
CA PRO A 748 10.74 -29.05 -11.87
C PRO A 748 9.99 -28.26 -12.95
N PRO A 749 10.19 -26.93 -13.04
CA PRO A 749 9.47 -26.10 -14.01
C PRO A 749 9.87 -26.37 -15.47
N TRP A 750 11.04 -26.97 -15.70
CA TRP A 750 11.52 -27.36 -17.03
C TRP A 750 11.11 -28.79 -17.45
N SER A 751 10.23 -29.45 -16.68
CA SER A 751 9.79 -30.81 -16.98
C SER A 751 8.78 -30.93 -18.11
N ASP A 752 8.24 -29.82 -18.65
CA ASP A 752 7.23 -29.84 -19.70
C ASP A 752 7.87 -29.98 -21.10
N PRO A 753 7.65 -31.11 -21.82
CA PRO A 753 8.21 -31.34 -23.15
C PRO A 753 7.52 -30.54 -24.26
N GLY A 754 6.45 -29.77 -23.98
CA GLY A 754 5.72 -28.95 -24.95
C GLY A 754 4.64 -29.69 -25.75
N THR A 755 4.48 -31.00 -25.52
CA THR A 755 3.45 -31.89 -26.09
C THR A 755 2.16 -31.95 -25.27
N ILE A 756 2.11 -31.23 -24.13
CA ILE A 756 0.92 -31.10 -23.29
C ILE A 756 0.28 -29.73 -23.55
N ARG A 757 -0.98 -29.72 -23.99
CA ARG A 757 -1.74 -28.50 -24.28
C ARG A 757 -2.95 -28.42 -23.36
N ILE A 758 -3.09 -27.31 -22.63
CA ILE A 758 -4.22 -27.07 -21.73
C ILE A 758 -4.95 -25.81 -22.17
N SER A 759 -6.21 -25.96 -22.58
CA SER A 759 -7.07 -24.93 -23.12
C SER A 759 -8.26 -24.70 -22.18
N PRO A 760 -8.17 -23.75 -21.22
CA PRO A 760 -9.27 -23.43 -20.31
C PRO A 760 -10.37 -22.59 -20.98
N ASN A 761 -10.29 -22.37 -22.29
CA ASN A 761 -11.27 -21.64 -23.08
C ASN A 761 -11.44 -22.35 -24.43
N MET A 762 -12.54 -22.08 -25.10
CA MET A 762 -12.83 -22.57 -26.44
C MET A 762 -12.91 -21.38 -27.41
N SER A 763 -12.20 -21.47 -28.53
CA SER A 763 -12.24 -20.42 -29.56
C SER A 763 -13.62 -20.39 -30.21
N GLY A 764 -14.24 -19.20 -30.28
CA GLY A 764 -15.59 -19.05 -30.81
C GLY A 764 -16.71 -19.53 -29.89
N ALA A 765 -16.43 -19.79 -28.60
CA ALA A 765 -17.44 -20.20 -27.63
C ALA A 765 -18.65 -19.25 -27.60
N ALA A 766 -19.85 -19.84 -27.65
CA ALA A 766 -21.09 -19.10 -27.46
C ALA A 766 -21.17 -18.50 -26.05
N SER A 767 -21.90 -17.39 -25.91
CA SER A 767 -22.16 -16.78 -24.60
C SER A 767 -22.76 -17.80 -23.63
N ARG A 768 -22.47 -17.68 -22.34
CA ARG A 768 -23.09 -18.51 -21.29
C ARG A 768 -24.62 -18.41 -21.29
N ASP A 769 -25.16 -17.25 -21.70
CA ASP A 769 -26.60 -16.99 -21.79
C ASP A 769 -27.22 -17.49 -23.09
N ALA A 770 -26.42 -18.03 -24.02
CA ALA A 770 -26.93 -18.58 -25.26
C ALA A 770 -27.73 -19.89 -25.00
N PRO A 771 -28.77 -20.16 -25.81
CA PRO A 771 -29.51 -21.42 -25.75
C PRO A 771 -28.60 -22.65 -25.78
N ALA A 772 -28.96 -23.69 -25.03
CA ALA A 772 -28.17 -24.92 -24.89
C ALA A 772 -27.81 -25.54 -26.25
N ALA A 773 -28.74 -25.56 -27.21
CA ALA A 773 -28.50 -26.07 -28.56
C ALA A 773 -27.37 -25.33 -29.30
N ILE A 774 -27.27 -24.01 -29.15
CA ILE A 774 -26.21 -23.21 -29.78
C ILE A 774 -24.86 -23.50 -29.10
N ARG A 775 -24.85 -23.57 -27.76
CA ARG A 775 -23.64 -23.93 -27.00
C ARG A 775 -23.12 -25.31 -27.39
N ARG A 776 -24.02 -26.28 -27.54
CA ARG A 776 -23.73 -27.65 -27.98
C ARG A 776 -23.16 -27.68 -29.39
N GLN A 777 -23.86 -27.12 -30.38
CA GLN A 777 -23.41 -27.14 -31.78
C GLN A 777 -22.03 -26.50 -31.94
N THR A 778 -21.80 -25.38 -31.23
CA THR A 778 -20.51 -24.69 -31.26
C THR A 778 -19.40 -25.57 -30.68
N ALA A 779 -19.68 -26.25 -29.57
CA ALA A 779 -18.72 -27.17 -28.95
C ALA A 779 -18.44 -28.39 -29.83
N GLU A 780 -19.47 -29.04 -30.39
CA GLU A 780 -19.31 -30.20 -31.29
C GLU A 780 -18.50 -29.83 -32.53
N ASN A 781 -18.79 -28.68 -33.17
CA ASN A 781 -18.02 -28.20 -34.32
C ASN A 781 -16.55 -27.93 -33.97
N TYR A 782 -16.28 -27.41 -32.78
CA TYR A 782 -14.91 -27.15 -32.33
C TYR A 782 -14.17 -28.46 -32.00
N LEU A 783 -14.82 -29.39 -31.30
CA LEU A 783 -14.24 -30.69 -30.96
C LEU A 783 -13.97 -31.55 -32.21
N ALA A 784 -14.74 -31.38 -33.28
CA ALA A 784 -14.47 -32.02 -34.58
C ALA A 784 -13.13 -31.59 -35.23
N THR A 785 -12.47 -30.55 -34.70
CA THR A 785 -11.11 -30.15 -35.15
C THR A 785 -9.98 -30.93 -34.49
N PHE A 786 -10.28 -31.71 -33.45
CA PHE A 786 -9.32 -32.56 -32.76
C PHE A 786 -9.15 -33.90 -33.50
N PRO A 787 -8.05 -34.64 -33.27
CA PRO A 787 -7.82 -35.92 -33.94
C PRO A 787 -8.95 -36.93 -33.66
N GLU A 788 -9.55 -37.47 -34.71
CA GLU A 788 -10.63 -38.45 -34.60
C GLU A 788 -10.14 -39.77 -33.97
N ALA A 789 -8.95 -40.24 -34.38
CA ALA A 789 -8.29 -41.43 -33.84
C ALA A 789 -7.49 -41.12 -32.55
N ALA A 790 -8.18 -40.60 -31.54
CA ALA A 790 -7.63 -40.29 -30.21
C ALA A 790 -8.27 -41.15 -29.11
N THR A 791 -7.61 -41.24 -27.97
CA THR A 791 -8.24 -41.69 -26.73
C THR A 791 -8.95 -40.49 -26.11
N TRP A 792 -10.28 -40.56 -26.01
CA TRP A 792 -11.11 -39.47 -25.49
C TRP A 792 -11.47 -39.70 -24.02
N ILE A 793 -11.25 -38.69 -23.19
CA ILE A 793 -11.64 -38.67 -21.79
C ILE A 793 -12.69 -37.59 -21.62
N TRP A 794 -13.83 -37.92 -21.04
CA TRP A 794 -14.81 -36.94 -20.58
C TRP A 794 -14.87 -37.04 -19.07
N SER A 795 -14.68 -35.93 -18.35
CA SER A 795 -14.68 -35.94 -16.87
C SER A 795 -15.58 -34.86 -16.30
N ASP A 796 -16.23 -35.18 -15.18
CA ASP A 796 -17.03 -34.26 -14.38
C ASP A 796 -16.86 -34.59 -12.87
N GLY A 797 -17.20 -33.63 -12.01
CA GLY A 797 -17.19 -33.77 -10.56
C GLY A 797 -18.44 -33.19 -9.89
N SER A 798 -19.11 -34.04 -9.12
CA SER A 798 -20.28 -33.68 -8.33
C SER A 798 -19.93 -33.54 -6.84
N ALA A 799 -20.67 -32.69 -6.14
CA ALA A 799 -20.65 -32.58 -4.68
C ALA A 799 -22.04 -32.23 -4.17
N GLU A 800 -22.57 -33.03 -3.24
CA GLU A 800 -23.85 -32.80 -2.60
C GLU A 800 -23.86 -31.46 -1.83
N GLY A 801 -24.89 -30.64 -2.04
CA GLY A 801 -24.95 -29.27 -1.53
C GLY A 801 -23.76 -28.40 -1.95
N GLY A 802 -22.99 -28.83 -2.95
CA GLY A 802 -21.74 -28.23 -3.41
C GLY A 802 -20.52 -28.40 -2.49
N THR A 803 -20.63 -29.13 -1.37
CA THR A 803 -19.53 -29.19 -0.38
C THR A 803 -19.32 -30.53 0.35
N THR A 804 -20.21 -31.49 0.19
CA THR A 804 -20.15 -32.80 0.86
C THR A 804 -20.30 -33.94 -0.13
N ASN A 805 -19.87 -35.15 0.25
CA ASN A 805 -20.03 -36.38 -0.55
C ASN A 805 -19.67 -36.17 -2.02
N GLY A 806 -18.39 -35.91 -2.29
CA GLY A 806 -17.92 -35.65 -3.65
C GLY A 806 -17.82 -36.93 -4.48
N GLY A 807 -18.20 -36.87 -5.74
CA GLY A 807 -18.03 -37.96 -6.70
C GLY A 807 -17.39 -37.45 -7.98
N GLY A 808 -16.30 -38.08 -8.42
CA GLY A 808 -15.71 -37.87 -9.73
C GLY A 808 -16.18 -38.94 -10.70
N GLY A 809 -16.60 -38.53 -11.90
CA GLY A 809 -17.02 -39.42 -12.97
C GLY A 809 -16.20 -39.18 -14.22
N ALA A 810 -15.77 -40.25 -14.89
CA ALA A 810 -15.15 -40.11 -16.20
C ALA A 810 -15.56 -41.22 -17.17
N LEU A 811 -15.80 -40.84 -18.43
CA LEU A 811 -15.99 -41.75 -19.55
C LEU A 811 -14.73 -41.73 -20.43
N LEU A 812 -14.06 -42.86 -20.52
CA LEU A 812 -12.88 -43.08 -21.36
C LEU A 812 -13.32 -43.84 -22.61
N ILE A 813 -13.05 -43.30 -23.80
CA ILE A 813 -13.28 -43.95 -25.09
C ILE A 813 -11.92 -44.18 -25.74
N LEU A 814 -11.50 -45.42 -25.82
CA LEU A 814 -10.23 -45.83 -26.42
C LEU A 814 -10.28 -45.71 -27.95
N ARG A 815 -9.11 -45.69 -28.60
CA ARG A 815 -9.01 -45.59 -30.07
C ARG A 815 -9.68 -46.74 -30.83
N ASN A 816 -9.85 -47.89 -30.19
CA ASN A 816 -10.57 -49.05 -30.73
C ASN A 816 -12.11 -48.94 -30.59
N GLY A 817 -12.62 -47.85 -29.99
CA GLY A 817 -14.03 -47.60 -29.74
C GLY A 817 -14.55 -48.18 -28.41
N GLU A 818 -13.72 -48.89 -27.64
CA GLU A 818 -14.09 -49.41 -26.32
C GLU A 818 -14.32 -48.26 -25.33
N ALA A 819 -15.46 -48.30 -24.63
CA ALA A 819 -15.81 -47.34 -23.60
C ALA A 819 -15.59 -47.93 -22.20
N ARG A 820 -14.88 -47.21 -21.33
CA ARG A 820 -14.69 -47.51 -19.91
C ARG A 820 -15.29 -46.39 -19.06
N GLU A 821 -16.09 -46.78 -18.07
CA GLU A 821 -16.71 -45.85 -17.13
C GLU A 821 -15.98 -45.89 -15.79
N ILE A 822 -15.60 -44.71 -15.29
CA ILE A 822 -14.83 -44.54 -14.06
C ILE A 822 -15.68 -43.77 -13.06
N ARG A 823 -15.75 -44.29 -11.83
CA ARG A 823 -16.43 -43.68 -10.69
C ARG A 823 -15.44 -43.63 -9.54
N VAL A 824 -15.20 -42.45 -8.99
CA VAL A 824 -14.25 -42.27 -7.89
C VAL A 824 -14.87 -41.43 -6.77
N ALA A 825 -14.78 -41.94 -5.53
CA ALA A 825 -15.15 -41.17 -4.36
C ALA A 825 -14.14 -40.02 -4.17
N ALA A 826 -14.63 -38.78 -4.03
CA ALA A 826 -13.79 -37.60 -3.84
C ALA A 826 -13.77 -37.10 -2.38
N GLY A 827 -14.44 -37.82 -1.47
CA GLY A 827 -14.39 -37.64 -0.04
C GLY A 827 -15.62 -36.98 0.56
N ARG A 828 -15.81 -37.20 1.87
CA ARG A 828 -16.97 -36.69 2.62
C ARG A 828 -17.08 -35.17 2.59
N LEU A 829 -15.93 -34.49 2.54
CA LEU A 829 -15.83 -33.06 2.32
C LEU A 829 -15.12 -32.79 1.00
N CYS A 830 -15.84 -32.28 0.02
CA CYS A 830 -15.31 -32.05 -1.31
C CYS A 830 -16.02 -30.89 -2.00
N SER A 831 -15.29 -30.07 -2.74
CA SER A 831 -15.89 -29.10 -3.69
C SER A 831 -16.00 -29.74 -5.07
N SER A 832 -16.95 -29.31 -5.91
CA SER A 832 -17.06 -29.79 -7.30
C SER A 832 -15.72 -29.74 -8.05
N THR A 833 -14.95 -28.64 -7.95
CA THR A 833 -13.62 -28.55 -8.59
C THR A 833 -12.60 -29.59 -8.07
N ARG A 834 -12.73 -30.06 -6.83
CA ARG A 834 -11.85 -31.12 -6.31
C ARG A 834 -12.32 -32.49 -6.81
N ALA A 835 -13.63 -32.74 -6.86
CA ALA A 835 -14.20 -33.94 -7.46
C ALA A 835 -13.81 -34.08 -8.94
N GLU A 836 -13.80 -32.96 -9.67
CA GLU A 836 -13.30 -32.87 -11.05
C GLU A 836 -11.84 -33.29 -11.18
N LEU A 837 -10.96 -32.78 -10.31
CA LEU A 837 -9.56 -33.16 -10.31
C LEU A 837 -9.38 -34.65 -9.95
N CYS A 838 -10.21 -35.20 -9.08
CA CYS A 838 -10.22 -36.65 -8.80
C CYS A 838 -10.62 -37.46 -10.03
N ALA A 839 -11.65 -37.02 -10.78
CA ALA A 839 -12.08 -37.67 -12.02
C ALA A 839 -10.98 -37.63 -13.08
N ILE A 840 -10.37 -36.46 -13.30
CA ILE A 840 -9.24 -36.28 -14.21
C ILE A 840 -8.08 -37.20 -13.83
N LYS A 841 -7.70 -37.21 -12.55
CA LYS A 841 -6.62 -38.07 -12.05
C LYS A 841 -6.91 -39.55 -12.33
N ALA A 842 -8.10 -40.03 -11.94
CA ALA A 842 -8.48 -41.43 -12.10
C ALA A 842 -8.51 -41.85 -13.58
N ALA A 843 -9.01 -40.99 -14.46
CA ALA A 843 -8.99 -41.24 -15.90
C ALA A 843 -7.57 -41.27 -16.49
N LEU A 844 -6.69 -40.38 -16.05
CA LEU A 844 -5.29 -40.37 -16.48
C LEU A 844 -4.50 -41.55 -15.92
N GLU A 845 -4.83 -42.05 -14.72
CA GLU A 845 -4.27 -43.30 -14.19
C GLU A 845 -4.63 -44.48 -15.07
N GLU A 846 -5.89 -44.60 -15.48
CA GLU A 846 -6.34 -45.64 -16.41
C GLU A 846 -5.59 -45.57 -17.75
N VAL A 847 -5.46 -44.36 -18.33
CA VAL A 847 -4.69 -44.16 -19.57
C VAL A 847 -3.21 -44.48 -19.38
N SER A 848 -2.62 -44.12 -18.23
CA SER A 848 -1.23 -44.46 -17.93
C SER A 848 -1.01 -45.97 -17.79
N ASN A 849 -2.04 -46.75 -17.48
CA ASN A 849 -1.94 -48.22 -17.39
C ASN A 849 -2.13 -48.93 -18.73
N LEU A 850 -2.55 -48.23 -19.79
CA LEU A 850 -2.65 -48.81 -21.13
C LEU A 850 -1.27 -49.26 -21.65
N SER A 851 -1.27 -50.32 -22.44
CA SER A 851 -0.05 -50.92 -23.03
C SER A 851 -0.27 -51.37 -24.47
N GLY A 852 0.82 -51.59 -25.22
CA GLY A 852 0.75 -52.00 -26.62
C GLY A 852 0.04 -50.98 -27.51
N ALA A 853 -0.77 -51.46 -28.46
CA ALA A 853 -1.48 -50.62 -29.41
C ALA A 853 -2.49 -49.65 -28.76
N GLU A 854 -2.98 -49.95 -27.55
CA GLU A 854 -3.91 -49.07 -26.80
C GLU A 854 -3.21 -47.83 -26.23
N ALA A 855 -1.89 -47.89 -26.03
CA ALA A 855 -1.07 -46.80 -25.51
C ALA A 855 -0.51 -45.87 -26.61
N GLU A 856 -0.93 -46.05 -27.87
CA GLU A 856 -0.49 -45.23 -28.98
C GLU A 856 -1.49 -44.11 -29.30
N GLY A 857 -0.99 -43.00 -29.84
CA GLY A 857 -1.82 -41.90 -30.36
C GLY A 857 -2.15 -40.81 -29.33
N PRO A 858 -2.82 -39.74 -29.77
CA PRO A 858 -3.12 -38.58 -28.93
C PRO A 858 -4.19 -38.87 -27.89
N VAL A 859 -4.15 -38.14 -26.77
CA VAL A 859 -5.14 -38.18 -25.69
C VAL A 859 -5.84 -36.84 -25.61
N VAL A 860 -7.18 -36.84 -25.69
CA VAL A 860 -8.02 -35.64 -25.60
C VAL A 860 -8.89 -35.75 -24.36
N LEU A 861 -8.72 -34.85 -23.40
CA LEU A 861 -9.52 -34.77 -22.19
C LEU A 861 -10.45 -33.56 -22.23
N CYS A 862 -11.75 -33.80 -22.15
CA CYS A 862 -12.79 -32.81 -22.08
C CYS A 862 -13.36 -32.73 -20.66
N THR A 863 -13.43 -31.52 -20.10
CA THR A 863 -14.08 -31.22 -18.81
C THR A 863 -14.78 -29.89 -18.90
N ASP A 864 -15.91 -29.74 -18.22
CA ASP A 864 -16.58 -28.43 -18.11
C ASP A 864 -16.03 -27.56 -16.96
N SER A 865 -15.07 -28.08 -16.20
CA SER A 865 -14.41 -27.38 -15.10
C SER A 865 -13.29 -26.48 -15.57
N GLN A 866 -13.67 -25.26 -15.97
CA GLN A 866 -12.70 -24.20 -16.28
C GLN A 866 -11.74 -23.92 -15.11
N ALA A 867 -12.21 -24.11 -13.87
CA ALA A 867 -11.41 -23.93 -12.66
C ALA A 867 -10.31 -25.00 -12.53
N ALA A 868 -10.62 -26.27 -12.78
CA ALA A 868 -9.63 -27.36 -12.75
C ALA A 868 -8.54 -27.14 -13.81
N LEU A 869 -8.94 -26.81 -15.05
CA LEU A 869 -8.00 -26.51 -16.13
C LEU A 869 -7.13 -25.29 -15.83
N SER A 870 -7.71 -24.23 -15.26
CA SER A 870 -6.95 -23.04 -14.88
C SER A 870 -5.90 -23.33 -13.79
N MET A 871 -6.17 -24.27 -12.88
CA MET A 871 -5.19 -24.72 -11.89
C MET A 871 -4.01 -25.47 -12.55
N LEU A 872 -4.32 -26.33 -13.53
CA LEU A 872 -3.31 -27.13 -14.22
C LEU A 872 -2.51 -26.34 -15.27
N ALA A 873 -3.12 -25.35 -15.91
CA ALA A 873 -2.53 -24.54 -17.00
C ALA A 873 -1.25 -23.76 -16.61
N GLY A 874 -0.95 -23.64 -15.32
CA GLY A 874 0.30 -23.03 -14.84
C GLY A 874 1.56 -23.86 -15.14
N GLY A 875 1.44 -25.11 -15.61
CA GLY A 875 2.57 -26.01 -15.82
C GLY A 875 2.92 -26.84 -14.59
N ALA A 876 3.79 -27.85 -14.77
CA ALA A 876 4.24 -28.76 -13.72
C ALA A 876 4.85 -28.02 -12.51
N GLY A 877 5.78 -27.09 -12.74
CA GLY A 877 6.47 -26.35 -11.67
C GLY A 877 5.64 -25.29 -10.96
N SER A 878 4.43 -24.99 -11.43
CA SER A 878 3.50 -24.08 -10.76
C SER A 878 2.53 -24.79 -9.83
N GLN A 879 2.54 -26.12 -9.80
CA GLN A 879 1.63 -26.90 -8.97
C GLN A 879 2.00 -26.77 -7.49
N THR A 880 1.01 -26.41 -6.67
CA THR A 880 1.18 -26.21 -5.23
C THR A 880 0.34 -27.18 -4.39
N THR A 881 -0.42 -28.06 -5.04
CA THR A 881 -1.25 -29.08 -4.40
C THR A 881 -0.77 -30.48 -4.78
N PRO A 882 -0.89 -31.48 -3.89
CA PRO A 882 -0.55 -32.87 -4.21
C PRO A 882 -1.36 -33.39 -5.39
N MET A 883 -2.67 -33.08 -5.43
CA MET A 883 -3.55 -33.48 -6.53
C MET A 883 -3.09 -32.92 -7.88
N GLY A 884 -2.74 -31.62 -7.94
CA GLY A 884 -2.25 -31.00 -9.17
C GLY A 884 -0.90 -31.58 -9.61
N ALA A 885 0.00 -31.83 -8.66
CA ALA A 885 1.29 -32.46 -8.95
C ALA A 885 1.13 -33.92 -9.42
N ALA A 886 0.21 -34.69 -8.83
CA ALA A 886 -0.07 -36.07 -9.25
C ALA A 886 -0.63 -36.11 -10.68
N ILE A 887 -1.59 -35.24 -11.00
CA ILE A 887 -2.12 -35.10 -12.37
C ILE A 887 -0.98 -34.75 -13.34
N TRP A 888 -0.14 -33.78 -13.00
CA TRP A 888 0.99 -33.42 -13.87
C TRP A 888 2.01 -34.55 -14.02
N ALA A 889 2.29 -35.32 -12.97
CA ALA A 889 3.15 -36.50 -13.08
C ALA A 889 2.58 -37.53 -14.08
N LEU A 890 1.27 -37.76 -14.05
CA LEU A 890 0.58 -38.63 -15.01
C LEU A 890 0.66 -38.07 -16.43
N LEU A 891 0.36 -36.77 -16.62
CA LEU A 891 0.46 -36.10 -17.92
C LEU A 891 1.88 -36.22 -18.51
N LEU A 892 2.90 -35.99 -17.69
CA LEU A 892 4.30 -36.14 -18.09
C LEU A 892 4.64 -37.59 -18.44
N SER A 893 4.12 -38.57 -17.69
CA SER A 893 4.36 -40.00 -17.96
C SER A 893 3.72 -40.47 -19.27
N ILE A 894 2.52 -39.98 -19.59
CA ILE A 894 1.82 -40.25 -20.85
C ILE A 894 2.57 -39.57 -21.99
N SER A 895 2.93 -38.30 -21.80
CA SER A 895 3.69 -37.54 -22.78
C SER A 895 5.08 -38.12 -23.06
N ALA A 896 5.73 -38.75 -22.09
CA ALA A 896 7.04 -39.39 -22.25
C ALA A 896 7.00 -40.60 -23.22
N ARG A 897 5.81 -41.14 -23.52
CA ARG A 897 5.59 -42.18 -24.53
C ARG A 897 5.52 -41.61 -25.95
N GLY A 898 5.67 -40.30 -26.12
CA GLY A 898 5.51 -39.60 -27.40
C GLY A 898 4.06 -39.24 -27.73
N GLN A 899 3.12 -39.41 -26.79
CA GLN A 899 1.72 -39.05 -26.99
C GLN A 899 1.50 -37.54 -26.80
N GLU A 900 0.76 -36.92 -27.70
CA GLU A 900 0.25 -35.55 -27.52
C GLU A 900 -0.96 -35.59 -26.56
N VAL A 901 -0.96 -34.72 -25.55
CA VAL A 901 -2.03 -34.68 -24.54
C VAL A 901 -2.71 -33.32 -24.58
N MET A 902 -4.02 -33.30 -24.81
CA MET A 902 -4.81 -32.10 -24.98
C MET A 902 -5.95 -32.05 -23.97
N LEU A 903 -5.91 -31.10 -23.04
CA LEU A 903 -6.99 -30.86 -22.08
C LEU A 903 -7.81 -29.67 -22.54
N GLN A 904 -9.10 -29.86 -22.80
CA GLN A 904 -9.99 -28.89 -23.42
C GLN A 904 -11.23 -28.64 -22.56
N TRP A 905 -11.51 -27.36 -22.28
CA TRP A 905 -12.76 -26.96 -21.65
C TRP A 905 -13.95 -27.14 -22.61
N VAL A 906 -15.08 -27.65 -22.10
CA VAL A 906 -16.37 -27.75 -22.81
C VAL A 906 -17.51 -27.10 -22.02
N PRO A 907 -18.58 -26.62 -22.65
CA PRO A 907 -19.71 -26.03 -21.92
C PRO A 907 -20.54 -27.08 -21.18
N ALA A 908 -20.83 -26.83 -19.90
CA ALA A 908 -21.69 -27.67 -19.05
C ALA A 908 -23.18 -27.63 -19.47
N HIS A 909 -23.91 -28.70 -19.16
CA HIS A 909 -25.38 -28.81 -19.26
C HIS A 909 -25.94 -28.25 -20.58
N CYS A 910 -25.39 -28.73 -21.70
CA CYS A 910 -25.93 -28.42 -23.03
C CYS A 910 -26.22 -29.66 -23.87
N GLY A 911 -26.15 -30.86 -23.30
CA GLY A 911 -26.48 -32.10 -23.98
C GLY A 911 -25.33 -32.68 -24.82
N ILE A 912 -24.07 -32.40 -24.48
CA ILE A 912 -22.92 -33.06 -25.11
C ILE A 912 -22.82 -34.48 -24.55
N PRO A 913 -23.02 -35.55 -25.35
CA PRO A 913 -23.23 -36.90 -24.82
C PRO A 913 -22.15 -37.39 -23.84
N GLY A 914 -20.87 -37.17 -24.16
CA GLY A 914 -19.76 -37.57 -23.28
C GLY A 914 -19.72 -36.82 -21.96
N ASN A 915 -20.00 -35.50 -21.97
CA ASN A 915 -20.03 -34.68 -20.75
C ASN A 915 -21.23 -35.02 -19.87
N GLU A 916 -22.43 -35.20 -20.46
CA GLU A 916 -23.62 -35.59 -19.70
C GLU A 916 -23.46 -37.00 -19.09
N LYS A 917 -22.73 -37.91 -19.77
CA LYS A 917 -22.39 -39.21 -19.21
C LYS A 917 -21.40 -39.09 -18.05
N ALA A 918 -20.36 -38.26 -18.18
CA ALA A 918 -19.42 -38.01 -17.08
C ALA A 918 -20.12 -37.40 -15.84
N ASP A 919 -21.06 -36.48 -16.05
CA ASP A 919 -21.92 -35.87 -15.03
C ASP A 919 -22.82 -36.91 -14.32
N GLU A 920 -23.44 -37.82 -15.07
CA GLU A 920 -24.16 -38.97 -14.51
C GLU A 920 -23.26 -39.84 -13.63
N LEU A 921 -22.10 -40.24 -14.14
CA LEU A 921 -21.11 -41.03 -13.41
C LEU A 921 -20.63 -40.33 -12.13
N ALA A 922 -20.44 -39.02 -12.18
CA ALA A 922 -20.01 -38.22 -11.03
C ALA A 922 -21.08 -38.20 -9.93
N ARG A 923 -22.37 -38.13 -10.29
CA ARG A 923 -23.47 -38.24 -9.32
C ARG A 923 -23.58 -39.64 -8.72
N GLU A 924 -23.41 -40.68 -9.52
CA GLU A 924 -23.37 -42.06 -9.02
C GLU A 924 -22.20 -42.25 -8.04
N ALA A 925 -21.02 -41.71 -8.40
CA ALA A 925 -19.82 -41.77 -7.56
C ALA A 925 -19.98 -41.03 -6.22
N ALA A 926 -20.85 -40.03 -6.13
CA ALA A 926 -21.15 -39.35 -4.87
C ALA A 926 -21.83 -40.28 -3.84
N GLY A 927 -22.49 -41.35 -4.30
CA GLY A 927 -23.09 -42.38 -3.46
C GLY A 927 -22.11 -43.46 -2.96
N LEU A 928 -20.85 -43.46 -3.42
CA LEU A 928 -19.82 -44.40 -2.96
C LEU A 928 -19.38 -44.10 -1.51
N GLN A 929 -18.69 -45.05 -0.89
CA GLN A 929 -18.10 -44.86 0.43
C GLN A 929 -17.00 -43.78 0.39
N GLN A 930 -17.21 -42.70 1.14
CA GLN A 930 -16.45 -41.45 1.03
C GLN A 930 -15.19 -41.38 1.90
N GLU A 931 -14.32 -42.39 1.80
CA GLU A 931 -13.05 -42.47 2.53
C GLU A 931 -11.90 -41.82 1.74
N ALA A 932 -11.84 -40.48 1.76
CA ALA A 932 -10.74 -39.75 1.14
C ALA A 932 -10.27 -38.59 2.02
N PRO A 933 -8.97 -38.24 1.98
CA PRO A 933 -8.46 -37.08 2.68
C PRO A 933 -9.02 -35.78 2.10
N ALA A 934 -9.22 -34.81 2.98
CA ALA A 934 -9.65 -33.48 2.61
C ALA A 934 -8.50 -32.48 2.81
N ASP A 935 -8.35 -31.55 1.86
CA ASP A 935 -7.36 -30.50 1.98
C ASP A 935 -7.71 -29.51 3.11
N VAL A 936 -6.68 -28.84 3.63
CA VAL A 936 -6.80 -27.91 4.75
C VAL A 936 -7.83 -26.80 4.49
N ARG A 937 -7.95 -26.30 3.25
CA ARG A 937 -8.87 -25.22 2.90
C ARG A 937 -10.31 -25.72 2.96
N THR A 938 -10.57 -26.94 2.48
CA THR A 938 -11.90 -27.57 2.52
C THR A 938 -12.36 -27.80 3.95
N ILE A 939 -11.52 -28.39 4.81
CA ILE A 939 -11.83 -28.61 6.24
C ILE A 939 -12.06 -27.28 6.96
N THR A 940 -11.16 -26.31 6.77
CA THR A 940 -11.29 -24.97 7.38
C THR A 940 -12.56 -24.26 6.90
N GLY A 941 -12.92 -24.43 5.63
CA GLY A 941 -14.14 -23.90 5.04
C GLY A 941 -15.40 -24.46 5.67
N ALA A 942 -15.44 -25.78 5.93
CA ALA A 942 -16.56 -26.42 6.63
C ALA A 942 -16.73 -25.85 8.05
N VAL A 943 -15.64 -25.79 8.84
CA VAL A 943 -15.69 -25.20 10.20
C VAL A 943 -16.10 -23.73 10.15
N ALA A 944 -15.66 -22.96 9.14
CA ALA A 944 -16.08 -21.58 8.95
C ALA A 944 -17.59 -21.45 8.66
N ARG A 945 -18.16 -22.35 7.86
CA ARG A 945 -19.61 -22.39 7.58
C ARG A 945 -20.40 -22.71 8.84
N THR A 946 -20.02 -23.74 9.58
CA THR A 946 -20.69 -24.08 10.86
C THR A 946 -20.59 -22.96 11.88
N ALA A 947 -19.42 -22.30 12.00
CA ALA A 947 -19.26 -21.14 12.89
C ALA A 947 -20.15 -19.94 12.44
N ALA A 948 -20.26 -19.71 11.13
CA ALA A 948 -21.15 -18.68 10.59
C ALA A 948 -22.63 -19.02 10.83
N GLU A 949 -23.02 -20.29 10.68
CA GLU A 949 -24.38 -20.77 10.99
C GLU A 949 -24.73 -20.59 12.47
N ALA A 950 -23.86 -21.03 13.37
CA ALA A 950 -24.03 -20.83 14.81
C ALA A 950 -24.18 -19.33 15.17
N TRP A 951 -23.37 -18.47 14.54
CA TRP A 951 -23.47 -17.03 14.71
C TRP A 951 -24.79 -16.44 14.21
N ARG A 952 -25.31 -16.92 13.07
CA ARG A 952 -26.62 -16.49 12.55
C ARG A 952 -27.76 -16.96 13.45
N LYS A 953 -27.68 -18.21 13.93
CA LYS A 953 -28.64 -18.76 14.88
C LYS A 953 -28.64 -18.01 16.21
N SER A 954 -27.51 -17.40 16.61
CA SER A 954 -27.41 -16.59 17.82
C SER A 954 -27.90 -15.13 17.66
N TRP A 955 -28.41 -14.73 16.49
CA TRP A 955 -28.96 -13.37 16.32
C TRP A 955 -30.22 -13.18 17.18
N PRO A 956 -30.38 -12.04 17.87
CA PRO A 956 -31.59 -11.80 18.66
C PRO A 956 -32.82 -11.70 17.77
N ASP A 957 -33.98 -12.07 18.31
CA ASP A 957 -35.26 -11.82 17.64
C ASP A 957 -35.45 -10.31 17.45
N SER A 958 -35.57 -9.90 16.18
CA SER A 958 -35.48 -8.49 15.78
C SER A 958 -36.02 -8.31 14.36
N PHE A 959 -36.32 -7.07 13.99
CA PHE A 959 -36.72 -6.73 12.60
C PHE A 959 -35.69 -7.24 11.56
N PHE A 960 -34.40 -7.13 11.88
CA PHE A 960 -33.34 -7.68 11.03
C PHE A 960 -33.46 -9.21 10.87
N ARG A 961 -33.75 -9.94 11.96
CA ARG A 961 -33.94 -11.40 11.89
C ARG A 961 -35.20 -11.79 11.13
N ARG A 962 -36.28 -11.00 11.18
CA ARG A 962 -37.46 -11.21 10.33
C ARG A 962 -37.15 -11.04 8.84
N ILE A 963 -36.29 -10.09 8.45
CA ILE A 963 -35.86 -9.93 7.05
C ILE A 963 -35.02 -11.12 6.61
N TRP A 964 -33.95 -11.43 7.35
CA TRP A 964 -32.91 -12.34 6.87
C TRP A 964 -33.11 -13.81 7.26
N GLY A 965 -33.86 -14.09 8.32
CA GLY A 965 -33.86 -15.41 8.95
C GLY A 965 -32.42 -15.81 9.29
N ASP A 966 -31.98 -16.94 8.73
CA ASP A 966 -30.62 -17.45 8.87
C ASP A 966 -29.72 -17.15 7.63
N ARG A 967 -30.13 -16.23 6.75
CA ARG A 967 -29.35 -15.80 5.57
C ARG A 967 -28.42 -14.63 5.90
N MET A 968 -27.29 -14.52 5.19
CA MET A 968 -26.39 -13.36 5.29
C MET A 968 -26.80 -12.25 4.32
N PRO A 969 -26.64 -10.96 4.69
CA PRO A 969 -26.81 -9.85 3.76
C PRO A 969 -25.77 -9.87 2.63
N SER A 970 -26.26 -9.76 1.40
CA SER A 970 -25.42 -9.47 0.23
C SER A 970 -24.95 -8.01 0.25
N PRO A 971 -23.76 -7.69 -0.30
CA PRO A 971 -23.35 -6.31 -0.51
C PRO A 971 -24.37 -5.55 -1.37
N VAL A 972 -24.60 -4.28 -1.06
CA VAL A 972 -25.45 -3.37 -1.83
C VAL A 972 -24.63 -2.83 -3.01
N SER A 973 -25.12 -3.06 -4.23
CA SER A 973 -24.48 -2.65 -5.48
C SER A 973 -25.46 -1.85 -6.34
N GLY A 974 -24.95 -1.11 -7.34
CA GLY A 974 -25.80 -0.43 -8.33
C GLY A 974 -26.45 0.88 -7.89
N VAL A 975 -26.34 1.25 -6.60
CA VAL A 975 -26.90 2.50 -6.03
C VAL A 975 -25.81 3.46 -5.56
N SER A 976 -26.19 4.72 -5.33
CA SER A 976 -25.27 5.72 -4.76
C SER A 976 -24.89 5.36 -3.32
N ARG A 977 -23.77 5.93 -2.83
CA ARG A 977 -23.31 5.71 -1.44
C ARG A 977 -24.38 6.10 -0.42
N SER A 978 -25.09 7.21 -0.64
CA SER A 978 -26.16 7.70 0.24
C SER A 978 -27.32 6.72 0.36
N GLU A 979 -27.66 6.05 -0.74
CA GLU A 979 -28.72 5.04 -0.77
C GLU A 979 -28.27 3.73 -0.14
N ALA A 980 -27.05 3.28 -0.41
CA ALA A 980 -26.50 2.09 0.25
C ALA A 980 -26.48 2.24 1.77
N VAL A 981 -26.10 3.42 2.29
CA VAL A 981 -26.14 3.69 3.74
C VAL A 981 -27.57 3.63 4.29
N ASP A 982 -28.56 4.12 3.55
CA ASP A 982 -29.97 3.98 3.95
C ASP A 982 -30.41 2.53 3.99
N VAL A 983 -30.08 1.76 2.96
CA VAL A 983 -30.41 0.35 2.88
C VAL A 983 -29.89 -0.40 4.11
N HIS A 984 -28.61 -0.25 4.43
CA HIS A 984 -28.03 -0.89 5.62
C HIS A 984 -28.68 -0.44 6.92
N GLN A 985 -28.89 0.87 7.09
CA GLN A 985 -29.46 1.42 8.31
C GLN A 985 -30.91 0.98 8.53
N LEU A 986 -31.74 1.04 7.48
CA LEU A 986 -33.13 0.63 7.52
C LEU A 986 -33.26 -0.87 7.80
N ARG A 987 -32.50 -1.72 7.09
CA ARG A 987 -32.48 -3.18 7.32
C ARG A 987 -31.98 -3.55 8.70
N ALA A 988 -30.97 -2.84 9.20
CA ALA A 988 -30.47 -3.03 10.56
C ALA A 988 -31.46 -2.59 11.65
N GLY A 989 -32.65 -2.09 11.26
CA GLY A 989 -33.69 -1.61 12.18
C GLY A 989 -33.31 -0.29 12.85
N HIS A 990 -32.36 0.45 12.28
CA HIS A 990 -31.86 1.68 12.90
C HIS A 990 -31.42 2.75 11.89
N TRP A 991 -32.27 3.76 11.68
CA TRP A 991 -32.07 4.80 10.67
C TRP A 991 -31.77 6.16 11.26
N GLY A 992 -30.61 6.72 10.88
CA GLY A 992 -30.08 7.98 11.40
C GLY A 992 -30.88 9.21 11.00
N MET A 993 -31.79 9.09 10.02
CA MET A 993 -32.67 10.18 9.57
C MET A 993 -34.06 10.13 10.19
N ALA A 994 -34.42 9.06 10.90
CA ALA A 994 -35.73 8.95 11.53
C ALA A 994 -35.90 10.03 12.62
N ARG A 995 -37.01 10.77 12.58
CA ARG A 995 -37.38 11.74 13.63
C ARG A 995 -37.47 11.08 14.99
N GLN A 996 -38.05 9.88 15.06
CA GLN A 996 -38.09 9.11 16.29
C GLN A 996 -36.70 8.92 16.88
N TYR A 997 -35.71 8.59 16.04
CA TYR A 997 -34.34 8.43 16.49
C TYR A 997 -33.73 9.76 16.93
N LEU A 998 -33.83 10.80 16.10
CA LEU A 998 -33.24 12.12 16.36
C LEU A 998 -33.84 12.78 17.61
N HIS A 999 -35.14 12.64 17.83
CA HIS A 999 -35.84 13.13 19.01
C HIS A 999 -35.38 12.38 20.28
N ARG A 1000 -35.30 11.05 20.22
CA ARG A 1000 -34.82 10.22 21.34
C ARG A 1000 -33.42 10.60 21.83
N ILE A 1001 -32.54 11.04 20.93
CA ILE A 1001 -31.17 11.46 21.28
C ILE A 1001 -31.02 12.97 21.53
N GLY A 1002 -32.14 13.71 21.63
CA GLY A 1002 -32.15 15.15 21.89
C GLY A 1002 -31.62 16.02 20.74
N ARG A 1003 -31.54 15.48 19.52
CA ARG A 1003 -31.12 16.23 18.32
C ARG A 1003 -32.28 16.92 17.61
N LEU A 1004 -33.51 16.60 18.00
CA LEU A 1004 -34.74 17.21 17.51
C LEU A 1004 -35.68 17.53 18.68
N PRO A 1005 -35.29 18.45 19.58
CA PRO A 1005 -36.14 18.84 20.70
C PRO A 1005 -37.38 19.59 20.20
N THR A 1006 -38.48 19.47 20.94
CA THR A 1006 -39.66 20.32 20.80
C THR A 1006 -39.89 21.09 22.09
N ASN A 1007 -40.67 22.18 22.02
CA ASN A 1007 -41.00 22.97 23.21
C ASN A 1007 -41.68 22.14 24.31
N SER A 1008 -42.40 21.09 23.92
CA SER A 1008 -43.11 20.17 24.82
C SER A 1008 -42.27 18.96 25.28
N CYS A 1009 -41.17 18.64 24.59
CA CYS A 1009 -40.32 17.49 24.92
C CYS A 1009 -38.91 17.71 24.36
N PRO A 1010 -37.87 17.87 25.21
CA PRO A 1010 -36.50 18.02 24.73
C PRO A 1010 -35.94 16.72 24.12
N GLY A 1011 -36.54 15.57 24.43
CA GLY A 1011 -36.22 14.26 23.85
C GLY A 1011 -36.66 13.10 24.75
N CYS A 1012 -37.38 12.13 24.20
CA CYS A 1012 -37.82 10.92 24.92
C CYS A 1012 -37.79 9.68 24.01
N PRO A 1013 -37.79 8.45 24.57
CA PRO A 1013 -37.81 7.22 23.78
C PRO A 1013 -39.22 6.83 23.28
N GLU A 1014 -40.27 7.50 23.76
CA GLU A 1014 -41.67 7.16 23.49
C GLU A 1014 -42.02 7.29 22.00
N LYS A 1015 -42.55 6.22 21.41
CA LYS A 1015 -42.90 6.18 19.98
C LYS A 1015 -44.18 6.98 19.68
N ASP A 1016 -45.07 7.11 20.65
CA ASP A 1016 -46.32 7.87 20.50
C ASP A 1016 -46.13 9.37 20.70
N CYS A 1017 -44.92 9.80 21.08
CA CYS A 1017 -44.58 11.21 21.19
C CYS A 1017 -44.86 11.93 19.86
N PRO A 1018 -45.62 13.04 19.86
CA PRO A 1018 -45.90 13.80 18.64
C PRO A 1018 -44.65 14.24 17.88
N ALA A 1019 -43.54 14.48 18.58
CA ALA A 1019 -42.26 14.86 17.98
C ALA A 1019 -41.58 13.72 17.19
N ALA A 1020 -41.88 12.48 17.56
CA ALA A 1020 -41.35 11.26 16.93
C ALA A 1020 -42.17 10.78 15.72
N ARG A 1021 -43.37 11.34 15.49
CA ARG A 1021 -44.27 10.96 14.40
C ARG A 1021 -43.63 11.11 13.03
N CYS A 1022 -43.98 10.18 12.15
CA CYS A 1022 -43.52 10.10 10.78
C CYS A 1022 -43.82 11.38 10.02
N ILE A 1023 -42.83 11.92 9.33
CA ILE A 1023 -43.02 13.16 8.56
C ILE A 1023 -44.03 13.03 7.44
N VAL A 1024 -44.21 11.81 6.91
CA VAL A 1024 -45.03 11.57 5.72
C VAL A 1024 -46.49 11.35 6.11
N CYS A 1025 -46.76 10.37 6.99
CA CYS A 1025 -48.15 10.05 7.37
C CYS A 1025 -48.62 10.70 8.68
N LYS A 1026 -47.71 11.15 9.56
CA LYS A 1026 -48.03 11.73 10.88
C LYS A 1026 -48.79 10.83 11.86
N GLU A 1027 -48.95 9.53 11.56
CA GLU A 1027 -49.74 8.60 12.39
C GLU A 1027 -48.89 7.86 13.44
N GLU A 1028 -47.82 7.18 13.00
CA GLU A 1028 -46.89 6.45 13.88
C GLU A 1028 -45.50 7.08 13.85
N ALA A 1029 -44.62 6.69 14.76
CA ALA A 1029 -43.20 7.02 14.65
C ALA A 1029 -42.55 6.45 13.38
N ASP A 1030 -41.65 7.21 12.73
CA ASP A 1030 -40.90 6.81 11.53
C ASP A 1030 -39.76 5.80 11.82
N THR A 1031 -40.09 4.75 12.56
CA THR A 1031 -39.22 3.58 12.69
C THR A 1031 -38.98 2.92 11.33
N PRO A 1032 -37.84 2.25 11.10
CA PRO A 1032 -37.58 1.56 9.83
C PRO A 1032 -38.67 0.55 9.44
N GLU A 1033 -39.25 -0.13 10.41
CA GLU A 1033 -40.37 -1.04 10.19
C GLU A 1033 -41.62 -0.29 9.70
N HIS A 1034 -41.96 0.84 10.31
CA HIS A 1034 -43.06 1.68 9.84
C HIS A 1034 -42.79 2.16 8.40
N VAL A 1035 -41.62 2.73 8.14
CA VAL A 1035 -41.26 3.28 6.82
C VAL A 1035 -41.30 2.20 5.73
N LEU A 1036 -40.79 1.00 6.01
CA LEU A 1036 -40.69 -0.07 5.00
C LEU A 1036 -41.97 -0.90 4.86
N LEU A 1037 -42.74 -1.11 5.94
CA LEU A 1037 -43.85 -2.08 5.95
C LEU A 1037 -45.24 -1.51 6.22
N ARG A 1038 -45.38 -0.29 6.76
CA ARG A 1038 -46.70 0.18 7.26
C ARG A 1038 -47.11 1.58 6.80
N CYS A 1039 -46.17 2.45 6.49
CA CYS A 1039 -46.45 3.86 6.17
C CYS A 1039 -47.49 3.98 5.04
N PRO A 1040 -48.73 4.46 5.31
CA PRO A 1040 -49.81 4.47 4.33
C PRO A 1040 -49.46 5.33 3.12
N SER A 1041 -48.74 6.43 3.33
CA SER A 1041 -48.25 7.31 2.27
C SER A 1041 -47.26 6.64 1.29
N LEU A 1042 -46.62 5.53 1.69
CA LEU A 1042 -45.74 4.74 0.82
C LEU A 1042 -46.43 3.49 0.27
N ALA A 1043 -47.73 3.26 0.52
CA ALA A 1043 -48.45 2.08 0.06
C ALA A 1043 -48.45 1.94 -1.47
N GLY A 1044 -48.70 3.03 -2.21
CA GLY A 1044 -48.68 3.01 -3.68
C GLY A 1044 -47.30 2.72 -4.27
N LEU A 1045 -46.21 3.13 -3.59
CA LEU A 1045 -44.85 2.77 -4.02
C LEU A 1045 -44.55 1.29 -3.76
N ARG A 1046 -44.99 0.74 -2.62
CA ARG A 1046 -44.89 -0.69 -2.32
C ARG A 1046 -45.66 -1.53 -3.33
N LEU A 1047 -46.90 -1.14 -3.65
CA LEU A 1047 -47.72 -1.81 -4.67
C LEU A 1047 -47.01 -1.86 -6.03
N ARG A 1048 -46.39 -0.76 -6.47
CA ARG A 1048 -45.65 -0.71 -7.75
C ARG A 1048 -44.38 -1.56 -7.75
N LEU A 1049 -43.64 -1.58 -6.64
CA LEU A 1049 -42.35 -2.30 -6.57
C LEU A 1049 -42.52 -3.79 -6.31
N LEU A 1050 -43.54 -4.17 -5.54
CA LEU A 1050 -43.67 -5.52 -4.97
C LEU A 1050 -44.99 -6.21 -5.35
N GLY A 1051 -45.90 -5.51 -6.04
CA GLY A 1051 -47.23 -6.04 -6.37
C GLY A 1051 -48.19 -6.12 -5.19
N ASN A 1052 -47.80 -5.69 -3.98
CA ASN A 1052 -48.62 -5.74 -2.77
C ASN A 1052 -48.32 -4.54 -1.84
N ILE A 1053 -49.34 -4.05 -1.13
CA ILE A 1053 -49.19 -3.02 -0.08
C ILE A 1053 -48.67 -3.61 1.22
N HIS A 1054 -49.02 -4.87 1.53
CA HIS A 1054 -48.53 -5.60 2.70
C HIS A 1054 -47.29 -6.39 2.30
N VAL A 1055 -46.14 -5.93 2.77
CA VAL A 1055 -44.83 -6.44 2.36
C VAL A 1055 -44.37 -7.52 3.34
N ASP A 1056 -43.97 -8.68 2.82
CA ASP A 1056 -43.25 -9.67 3.61
C ASP A 1056 -41.84 -9.12 3.90
N PRO A 1057 -41.39 -9.07 5.18
CA PRO A 1057 -40.02 -8.67 5.52
C PRO A 1057 -38.91 -9.35 4.68
N ALA A 1058 -39.11 -10.59 4.22
CA ALA A 1058 -38.16 -11.30 3.37
C ALA A 1058 -37.95 -10.62 1.99
N GLN A 1059 -38.92 -9.87 1.48
CA GLN A 1059 -38.78 -9.11 0.23
C GLN A 1059 -37.82 -7.91 0.39
N LEU A 1060 -37.60 -7.42 1.62
CA LEU A 1060 -36.66 -6.34 1.91
C LEU A 1060 -35.18 -6.76 1.82
N ARG A 1061 -34.89 -8.03 1.50
CA ARG A 1061 -33.56 -8.52 1.13
C ARG A 1061 -33.06 -7.95 -0.19
N ASP A 1062 -33.97 -7.49 -1.05
CA ASP A 1062 -33.64 -6.74 -2.26
C ASP A 1062 -33.23 -5.30 -1.90
N GLY A 1063 -31.99 -4.94 -2.26
CA GLY A 1063 -31.40 -3.63 -1.93
C GLY A 1063 -32.08 -2.50 -2.68
N ASP A 1064 -32.52 -2.77 -3.89
CA ASP A 1064 -33.10 -1.78 -4.78
C ASP A 1064 -34.50 -1.39 -4.32
N VAL A 1065 -35.27 -2.36 -3.81
CA VAL A 1065 -36.57 -2.13 -3.16
C VAL A 1065 -36.41 -1.21 -1.96
N VAL A 1066 -35.48 -1.52 -1.04
CA VAL A 1066 -35.26 -0.70 0.16
C VAL A 1066 -34.76 0.70 -0.23
N ALA A 1067 -33.85 0.80 -1.21
CA ALA A 1067 -33.37 2.07 -1.71
C ALA A 1067 -34.49 2.91 -2.33
N ALA A 1068 -35.40 2.29 -3.10
CA ALA A 1068 -36.54 2.97 -3.70
C ALA A 1068 -37.52 3.49 -2.65
N LEU A 1069 -37.84 2.70 -1.62
CA LEU A 1069 -38.70 3.14 -0.50
C LEU A 1069 -38.05 4.27 0.29
N ALA A 1070 -36.74 4.18 0.56
CA ALA A 1070 -36.00 5.25 1.22
C ALA A 1070 -36.00 6.56 0.40
N ARG A 1071 -35.78 6.47 -0.92
CA ARG A 1071 -35.91 7.61 -1.84
C ARG A 1071 -37.31 8.21 -1.78
N GLY A 1072 -38.36 7.38 -1.84
CA GLY A 1072 -39.75 7.80 -1.74
C GLY A 1072 -40.02 8.60 -0.47
N PHE A 1073 -39.57 8.09 0.67
CA PHE A 1073 -39.68 8.81 1.95
C PHE A 1073 -38.92 10.15 1.94
N ARG A 1074 -37.69 10.17 1.41
CA ARG A 1074 -36.85 11.38 1.38
C ARG A 1074 -37.42 12.51 0.54
N ARG A 1075 -38.19 12.22 -0.52
CA ARG A 1075 -38.85 13.27 -1.31
C ARG A 1075 -39.77 14.16 -0.48
N HIS A 1076 -40.29 13.66 0.65
CA HIS A 1076 -41.11 14.44 1.58
C HIS A 1076 -40.27 15.24 2.61
N LEU A 1077 -38.94 15.11 2.62
CA LEU A 1077 -38.01 15.91 3.42
C LEU A 1077 -37.48 17.13 2.65
N GLU A 1078 -37.55 17.13 1.33
CA GLU A 1078 -37.10 18.24 0.50
C GLU A 1078 -38.15 19.37 0.57
N PRO A 1079 -37.75 20.65 0.72
CA PRO A 1079 -38.68 21.75 0.52
C PRO A 1079 -39.27 21.58 -0.88
N LEU A 1080 -40.60 21.61 -1.01
CA LEU A 1080 -41.26 21.67 -2.31
C LEU A 1080 -40.73 22.90 -3.04
N ALA A 1081 -39.75 22.70 -3.93
CA ALA A 1081 -39.41 23.69 -4.94
C ALA A 1081 -40.63 23.76 -5.85
N ASP A 1082 -41.37 24.85 -5.72
CA ASP A 1082 -42.50 25.30 -6.55
C ASP A 1082 -43.11 24.25 -7.49
N GLY A 1083 -44.16 23.60 -6.97
CA GLY A 1083 -45.32 23.14 -7.74
C GLY A 1083 -45.11 22.06 -8.80
N ARG A 1084 -45.36 20.80 -8.44
CA ARG A 1084 -46.61 20.05 -8.76
C ARG A 1084 -46.50 18.57 -8.31
N PRO A 1085 -47.64 17.91 -8.01
CA PRO A 1085 -47.71 16.52 -7.56
C PRO A 1085 -47.38 15.48 -8.64
#